data_AF-A0A2G4HEX9-F1
#
_entry.id   AF-A0A2G4HEX9-F1
#
_cell.length_a   1.000
_cell.length_b   1.000
_cell.length_c   1.000
_cell.angle_alpha   90.00
_cell.angle_beta   90.00
_cell.angle_gamma   90.00
#
_symmetry.space_group_name_H-M   'P 1'
#
loop_
_entity.id
_entity.type
_entity.pdbx_description
1 polymer ?
#
loop_
_entity_poly.entity_id
_entity_poly.type
_entity_poly.pdbx_seq_one_letter_code
_entity_poly.pdbx_strand_id
1 'polypeptide(L)'
;MEDWTVRATQGAYFNWIVGNALLPDKDIIPTHTGIQIIDRTTVLELGEIPALATEFQTRLDNANAHLNPLGLTPDAIAFDISSTDLKAGKSHYEQIYERALRAVLNAKGAFDQAARMSHLLRDQETQMDDYNTAIFDQEWAYNNQLLDIYGTPYPGQIGPGKNYAQGYTGPDFINWFIVDRPTKDFDTTKPIAVSVRQPVGVADFTGWSASDITGVYTRMETKTITIQPDRFVQFADVSIGADAGIRYIVGTLQMALVESYQANLALQKASAELKNKYAIFNRRHVLLDEMFKMQAAVTAAVTKDAADYKVLMDTRNELMANALWAETIRSNLANVTSASVSWFPQEIGLSWDPSFVLRGVLFTASTILQAVSSGLGTENSIQANNQSSNMESLLMNLDQSVEKLKMSYEQKQQIYEYELLLRELSTGSYEIVQLATNLQRCNENLRNISAAGDTIQAERLIFRQRAAALIQGYRTKDLTFRTFRNEALEQYRSLFDLASRYTYLAAKSYDYETGLLGSAAGQALLHGIVASRALGDLTGGLPQSSVSTLGDAGLAGTMARLQADWAVAKPRLGINSPDENGTVFSLRRELFRLTDATASNAAWQQTLEQHVMSNILADPDVLASAGSVTKADGSAVPGIVIPFSTTIAHGLNFFGLPLAGGDHAFSATNFATKIYSVGVVFRGYIGMDPYAFYSGTTAPPNSTSPNSLSATPHIYLIPTGTDLMSAPAFGDTGLVRGWRVKDQALPLPFNLGATAFSSTQFFNANGTLAEQAWIPRKHQAFRPVSDPAFYYSTIPSEFTSSRLVGRSVWNTGWKLVIPAYALLNKEQDGINRFVASVTDIELFLRTYSNSGN
;
A
#
# COMPACT_ATOMS: atom_id res chain seq x y z
N MET A 1 13.74 42.53 -8.48
CA MET A 1 13.24 41.45 -7.62
C MET A 1 11.87 41.77 -7.00
N GLU A 2 11.53 43.04 -6.76
CA GLU A 2 10.20 43.43 -6.22
C GLU A 2 9.02 42.95 -7.08
N ASP A 3 9.03 43.15 -8.41
CA ASP A 3 7.92 42.71 -9.29
C ASP A 3 7.70 41.18 -9.26
N TRP A 4 8.78 40.39 -9.12
CA TRP A 4 8.69 38.93 -8.95
C TRP A 4 8.06 38.55 -7.61
N THR A 5 8.36 39.27 -6.54
CA THR A 5 7.83 39.03 -5.20
C THR A 5 6.35 39.35 -5.14
N VAL A 6 5.93 40.47 -5.70
CA VAL A 6 4.52 40.85 -5.79
C VAL A 6 3.73 39.80 -6.58
N ARG A 7 4.23 39.34 -7.73
CA ARG A 7 3.54 38.33 -8.55
C ARG A 7 3.51 36.96 -7.89
N ALA A 8 4.60 36.54 -7.26
CA ALA A 8 4.68 35.25 -6.57
C ALA A 8 3.79 35.21 -5.33
N THR A 9 3.79 36.28 -4.53
CA THR A 9 2.92 36.38 -3.34
C THR A 9 1.45 36.52 -3.72
N GLN A 10 1.12 37.26 -4.78
CA GLN A 10 -0.25 37.29 -5.34
C GLN A 10 -0.68 35.90 -5.86
N GLY A 11 0.20 35.21 -6.59
CA GLY A 11 -0.07 33.84 -7.05
C GLY A 11 -0.29 32.86 -5.89
N ALA A 12 0.55 32.94 -4.86
CA ALA A 12 0.38 32.15 -3.63
C ALA A 12 -0.95 32.48 -2.93
N TYR A 13 -1.30 33.77 -2.82
CA TYR A 13 -2.57 34.20 -2.25
C TYR A 13 -3.79 33.67 -3.03
N PHE A 14 -3.77 33.76 -4.36
CA PHE A 14 -4.85 33.23 -5.19
C PHE A 14 -4.96 31.70 -5.09
N ASN A 15 -3.84 30.98 -5.14
CA ASN A 15 -3.83 29.52 -4.98
C ASN A 15 -4.35 29.10 -3.60
N TRP A 16 -3.94 29.82 -2.54
CA TRP A 16 -4.41 29.58 -1.19
C TRP A 16 -5.91 29.84 -1.04
N ILE A 17 -6.44 30.95 -1.58
CA ILE A 17 -7.89 31.22 -1.58
C ILE A 17 -8.65 30.13 -2.32
N VAL A 18 -8.22 29.79 -3.53
CA VAL A 18 -8.90 28.79 -4.37
C VAL A 18 -8.91 27.42 -3.67
N GLY A 19 -7.78 27.01 -3.09
CA GLY A 19 -7.69 25.77 -2.32
C GLY A 19 -8.61 25.78 -1.09
N ASN A 20 -8.67 26.88 -0.34
CA ASN A 20 -9.58 27.02 0.80
C ASN A 20 -11.06 27.12 0.37
N ALA A 21 -11.36 27.59 -0.83
CA ALA A 21 -12.72 27.66 -1.36
C ALA A 21 -13.22 26.30 -1.88
N LEU A 22 -12.30 25.45 -2.37
CA LEU A 22 -12.61 24.09 -2.83
C LEU A 22 -12.83 23.12 -1.67
N LEU A 23 -12.14 23.33 -0.53
CA LEU A 23 -12.17 22.41 0.60
C LEU A 23 -13.07 22.92 1.74
N PRO A 24 -13.94 22.06 2.31
CA PRO A 24 -14.75 22.42 3.46
C PRO A 24 -13.87 22.62 4.70
N ASP A 25 -14.30 23.49 5.61
CA ASP A 25 -13.54 23.81 6.84
C ASP A 25 -13.36 22.60 7.75
N LYS A 26 -14.36 21.72 7.80
CA LYS A 26 -14.36 20.46 8.52
C LYS A 26 -15.26 19.45 7.81
N ASP A 27 -14.85 18.19 7.77
CA ASP A 27 -15.75 17.13 7.34
C ASP A 27 -16.84 16.90 8.40
N ILE A 28 -18.09 17.08 7.99
CA ILE A 28 -19.27 16.96 8.86
C ILE A 28 -19.85 15.54 8.89
N ILE A 29 -19.32 14.60 8.10
CA ILE A 29 -19.84 13.24 7.98
C ILE A 29 -19.15 12.33 9.01
N PRO A 30 -19.87 11.88 10.07
CA PRO A 30 -19.27 11.13 11.19
C PRO A 30 -18.84 9.71 10.82
N THR A 31 -19.23 9.21 9.64
CA THR A 31 -18.82 7.88 9.13
C THR A 31 -17.49 7.92 8.40
N HIS A 32 -17.00 9.10 8.01
CA HIS A 32 -15.70 9.23 7.36
C HIS A 32 -14.57 9.06 8.38
N THR A 33 -13.65 8.15 8.08
CA THR A 33 -12.47 7.89 8.93
C THR A 33 -11.19 7.89 8.10
N GLY A 34 -10.09 8.37 8.69
CA GLY A 34 -8.79 8.43 8.03
C GLY A 34 -8.84 9.22 6.71
N ILE A 35 -8.46 8.56 5.62
CA ILE A 35 -8.41 9.14 4.26
C ILE A 35 -9.78 9.56 3.67
N GLN A 36 -10.89 9.19 4.32
CA GLN A 36 -12.23 9.61 3.88
C GLN A 36 -12.57 11.03 4.35
N ILE A 37 -11.83 11.56 5.33
CA ILE A 37 -11.98 12.93 5.81
C ILE A 37 -11.32 13.84 4.78
N ILE A 38 -12.11 14.68 4.11
CA ILE A 38 -11.62 15.67 3.15
C ILE A 38 -11.95 17.04 3.68
N ASP A 39 -11.02 17.63 4.43
CA ASP A 39 -11.12 18.98 4.97
C ASP A 39 -9.77 19.71 4.97
N ARG A 40 -9.79 20.99 5.33
CA ARG A 40 -8.58 21.84 5.38
C ARG A 40 -7.49 21.35 6.34
N THR A 41 -7.82 20.50 7.31
CA THR A 41 -6.83 19.95 8.26
C THR A 41 -6.07 18.76 7.68
N THR A 42 -6.66 18.07 6.71
CA THR A 42 -6.07 16.89 6.06
C THR A 42 -5.17 17.21 4.87
N VAL A 43 -5.26 18.43 4.31
CA VAL A 43 -4.47 18.87 3.14
C VAL A 43 -3.30 19.74 3.60
N LEU A 44 -2.16 19.10 3.86
CA LEU A 44 -0.95 19.77 4.37
C LEU A 44 -0.40 20.82 3.39
N GLU A 45 -0.60 20.62 2.09
CA GLU A 45 -0.13 21.48 1.01
C GLU A 45 -0.76 22.89 1.09
N LEU A 46 -1.95 23.03 1.68
CA LEU A 46 -2.56 24.35 1.93
C LEU A 46 -1.72 25.20 2.90
N GLY A 47 -1.09 24.56 3.89
CA GLY A 47 -0.17 25.19 4.84
C GLY A 47 1.19 25.51 4.22
N GLU A 48 1.63 24.75 3.22
CA GLU A 48 2.90 25.00 2.52
C GLU A 48 2.88 26.28 1.67
N ILE A 49 1.74 26.63 1.05
CA ILE A 49 1.62 27.84 0.21
C ILE A 49 2.04 29.13 0.94
N PRO A 50 1.48 29.47 2.12
CA PRO A 50 1.92 30.66 2.87
C PRO A 50 3.34 30.54 3.42
N ALA A 51 3.80 29.31 3.74
CA ALA A 51 5.19 29.09 4.16
C ALA A 51 6.19 29.42 3.03
N LEU A 52 5.92 28.98 1.80
CA LEU A 52 6.73 29.30 0.62
C LEU A 52 6.71 30.80 0.28
N ALA A 53 5.55 31.47 0.44
CA ALA A 53 5.46 32.92 0.25
C ALA A 53 6.32 33.67 1.28
N THR A 54 6.30 33.22 2.53
CA THR A 54 7.15 33.77 3.61
C THR A 54 8.63 33.53 3.30
N GLU A 55 9.01 32.32 2.88
CA GLU A 55 10.39 32.01 2.49
C GLU A 55 10.88 32.89 1.33
N PHE A 56 10.02 33.14 0.34
CA PHE A 56 10.35 34.01 -0.79
C PHE A 56 10.60 35.46 -0.35
N GLN A 57 9.74 36.00 0.53
CA GLN A 57 9.94 37.32 1.12
C GLN A 57 11.24 37.38 1.94
N THR A 58 11.52 36.38 2.77
CA THR A 58 12.77 36.28 3.53
C THR A 58 14.01 36.29 2.62
N ARG A 59 13.95 35.63 1.46
CA ARG A 59 15.05 35.67 0.47
C ARG A 59 15.26 37.06 -0.14
N LEU A 60 14.18 37.82 -0.37
CA LEU A 60 14.27 39.21 -0.83
C LEU A 60 14.89 40.09 0.27
N ASP A 61 14.43 39.94 1.50
CA ASP A 61 14.92 40.72 2.64
C ASP A 61 16.41 40.43 2.89
N ASN A 62 16.82 39.17 2.78
CA ASN A 62 18.23 38.77 2.78
C ASN A 62 19.03 39.47 1.68
N ALA A 63 18.51 39.50 0.45
CA ALA A 63 19.18 40.15 -0.67
C ALA A 63 19.30 41.68 -0.43
N ASN A 64 18.24 42.32 0.09
CA ASN A 64 18.26 43.73 0.47
C ASN A 64 19.27 44.02 1.59
N ALA A 65 19.41 43.09 2.54
CA ALA A 65 20.41 43.14 3.61
C ALA A 65 21.84 42.76 3.14
N HIS A 66 22.06 42.56 1.84
CA HIS A 66 23.34 42.15 1.24
C HIS A 66 23.86 40.80 1.78
N LEU A 67 22.94 39.91 2.20
CA LEU A 67 23.23 38.54 2.56
C LEU A 67 23.23 37.64 1.33
N ASN A 68 24.03 36.58 1.38
CA ASN A 68 23.98 35.53 0.36
C ASN A 68 22.69 34.69 0.53
N PRO A 69 22.32 33.87 -0.48
CA PRO A 69 21.19 32.95 -0.39
C PRO A 69 21.18 31.98 0.81
N LEU A 70 22.31 31.82 1.52
CA LEU A 70 22.42 31.01 2.74
C LEU A 70 22.16 31.84 4.01
N GLY A 71 21.75 33.11 3.88
CA GLY A 71 21.52 34.03 4.98
C GLY A 71 22.80 34.51 5.68
N LEU A 72 23.96 34.39 5.03
CA LEU A 72 25.25 34.80 5.58
C LEU A 72 25.76 36.07 4.90
N THR A 73 26.41 36.96 5.66
CA THR A 73 27.12 38.09 5.04
C THR A 73 28.30 37.58 4.22
N PRO A 74 28.70 38.25 3.12
CA PRO A 74 29.98 37.97 2.44
C PRO A 74 31.20 38.02 3.38
N ASP A 75 31.06 38.77 4.46
CA ASP A 75 32.04 39.01 5.53
C ASP A 75 31.94 38.02 6.70
N ALA A 76 31.10 36.99 6.59
CA ALA A 76 30.88 36.01 7.66
C ALA A 76 32.08 35.08 7.82
N ILE A 77 32.64 35.05 9.03
CA ILE A 77 33.72 34.13 9.42
C ILE A 77 33.43 33.61 10.83
N ALA A 78 33.47 32.29 11.01
CA ALA A 78 33.13 31.65 12.28
C ALA A 78 34.36 31.54 13.19
N PHE A 79 34.45 32.33 14.28
CA PHE A 79 35.59 32.33 15.21
C PHE A 79 35.40 31.49 16.47
N ASP A 80 34.36 30.66 16.49
CA ASP A 80 34.01 29.80 17.64
C ASP A 80 34.87 28.54 17.72
N ILE A 81 36.18 28.73 17.68
CA ILE A 81 37.18 27.67 17.70
C ILE A 81 37.67 27.44 19.13
N SER A 82 38.11 26.22 19.39
CA SER A 82 38.70 25.80 20.64
C SER A 82 40.19 26.16 20.63
N SER A 83 40.62 26.97 21.60
CA SER A 83 42.04 27.25 21.84
C SER A 83 42.80 25.98 22.24
N THR A 84 42.13 25.03 22.89
CA THR A 84 42.72 23.73 23.27
C THR A 84 42.99 22.88 22.04
N ASP A 85 42.05 22.79 21.10
CA ASP A 85 42.24 22.05 19.85
C ASP A 85 43.30 22.71 18.97
N LEU A 86 43.38 24.05 18.99
CA LEU A 86 44.44 24.79 18.33
C LEU A 86 45.82 24.43 18.90
N LYS A 87 45.96 24.38 20.22
CA LYS A 87 47.18 23.93 20.89
C LYS A 87 47.52 22.47 20.58
N ALA A 88 46.51 21.64 20.30
CA ALA A 88 46.69 20.25 19.85
C ALA A 88 47.05 20.13 18.35
N GLY A 89 47.19 21.24 17.63
CA GLY A 89 47.61 21.26 16.21
C GLY A 89 46.47 21.33 15.19
N LYS A 90 45.21 21.52 15.64
CA LYS A 90 44.06 21.75 14.75
C LYS A 90 43.85 23.24 14.47
N SER A 91 44.13 23.64 13.24
CA SER A 91 43.92 25.02 12.74
C SER A 91 42.46 25.49 12.81
N HIS A 92 42.23 26.78 12.58
CA HIS A 92 40.90 27.35 12.47
C HIS A 92 40.08 26.66 11.38
N TYR A 93 40.68 26.46 10.20
CA TYR A 93 40.03 25.77 9.08
C TYR A 93 39.58 24.36 9.46
N GLU A 94 40.48 23.54 10.02
CA GLU A 94 40.20 22.14 10.34
C GLU A 94 39.04 21.99 11.34
N GLN A 95 38.98 22.85 12.36
CA GLN A 95 37.89 22.81 13.34
C GLN A 95 36.53 23.15 12.73
N ILE A 96 36.46 24.10 11.79
CA ILE A 96 35.21 24.46 11.11
C ILE A 96 34.87 23.43 10.02
N TYR A 97 35.87 22.89 9.32
CA TYR A 97 35.70 21.82 8.33
C TYR A 97 35.11 20.55 8.98
N GLU A 98 35.59 20.14 10.15
CA GLU A 98 35.03 19.00 10.89
C GLU A 98 33.55 19.21 11.24
N ARG A 99 33.13 20.45 11.56
CA ARG A 99 31.72 20.79 11.80
C ARG A 99 30.90 20.73 10.52
N ALA A 100 31.43 21.24 9.42
CA ALA A 100 30.81 21.13 8.09
C ALA A 100 30.62 19.67 7.68
N LEU A 101 31.64 18.83 7.88
CA LEU A 101 31.57 17.40 7.57
C LEU A 101 30.48 16.71 8.39
N ARG A 102 30.39 16.99 9.69
CA ARG A 102 29.32 16.44 10.54
C ARG A 102 27.92 16.87 10.05
N ALA A 103 27.75 18.14 9.69
CA ALA A 103 26.47 18.63 9.17
C ALA A 103 26.08 17.96 7.85
N VAL A 104 27.04 17.81 6.93
CA VAL A 104 26.87 17.11 5.65
C VAL A 104 26.53 15.62 5.85
N LEU A 105 27.18 14.94 6.79
CA LEU A 105 26.89 13.54 7.10
C LEU A 105 25.51 13.35 7.75
N ASN A 106 25.08 14.28 8.60
CA ASN A 106 23.72 14.26 9.15
C ASN A 106 22.67 14.44 8.05
N ALA A 107 22.89 15.38 7.12
CA ALA A 107 22.02 15.56 5.96
C ALA A 107 21.99 14.30 5.07
N LYS A 108 23.13 13.64 4.86
CA LYS A 108 23.21 12.36 4.13
C LYS A 108 22.32 11.29 4.78
N GLY A 109 22.33 11.18 6.11
CA GLY A 109 21.49 10.21 6.82
C GLY A 109 19.99 10.40 6.55
N ALA A 110 19.50 11.64 6.56
CA ALA A 110 18.11 11.96 6.23
C ALA A 110 17.79 11.66 4.75
N PHE A 111 18.71 11.99 3.84
CA PHE A 111 18.58 11.69 2.42
C PHE A 111 18.51 10.18 2.14
N ASP A 112 19.41 9.39 2.74
CA ASP A 112 19.44 7.94 2.59
C ASP A 112 18.14 7.29 3.10
N GLN A 113 17.55 7.83 4.17
CA GLN A 113 16.26 7.38 4.68
C GLN A 113 15.13 7.69 3.69
N ALA A 114 15.09 8.89 3.12
CA ALA A 114 14.11 9.26 2.09
C ALA A 114 14.25 8.38 0.82
N ALA A 115 15.49 8.10 0.41
CA ALA A 115 15.79 7.19 -0.70
C ALA A 115 15.29 5.77 -0.40
N ARG A 116 15.55 5.24 0.80
CA ARG A 116 15.05 3.93 1.23
C ARG A 116 13.53 3.85 1.18
N MET A 117 12.82 4.87 1.67
CA MET A 117 11.35 4.90 1.61
C MET A 117 10.84 4.93 0.16
N SER A 118 11.54 5.65 -0.72
CA SER A 118 11.20 5.68 -2.15
C SER A 118 11.43 4.33 -2.84
N HIS A 119 12.48 3.59 -2.46
CA HIS A 119 12.69 2.22 -2.94
C HIS A 119 11.59 1.26 -2.46
N LEU A 120 11.21 1.32 -1.18
CA LEU A 120 10.12 0.49 -0.64
C LEU A 120 8.78 0.78 -1.32
N LEU A 121 8.50 2.04 -1.68
CA LEU A 121 7.31 2.40 -2.47
C LEU A 121 7.33 1.72 -3.85
N ARG A 122 8.47 1.75 -4.54
CA ARG A 122 8.61 1.15 -5.87
C ARG A 122 8.50 -0.38 -5.84
N ASP A 123 9.13 -1.01 -4.84
CA ASP A 123 9.03 -2.46 -4.63
C ASP A 123 7.58 -2.87 -4.35
N GLN A 124 6.87 -2.06 -3.57
CA GLN A 124 5.45 -2.26 -3.28
C GLN A 124 4.57 -2.09 -4.53
N GLU A 125 4.80 -1.08 -5.35
CA GLU A 125 4.06 -0.89 -6.62
C GLU A 125 4.22 -2.10 -7.53
N THR A 126 5.46 -2.59 -7.69
CA THR A 126 5.75 -3.79 -8.51
C THR A 126 5.01 -5.02 -7.96
N GLN A 127 5.04 -5.22 -6.63
CA GLN A 127 4.34 -6.34 -6.00
C GLN A 127 2.80 -6.25 -6.13
N MET A 128 2.24 -5.03 -6.12
CA MET A 128 0.80 -4.82 -6.24
C MET A 128 0.29 -5.16 -7.64
N ASP A 129 1.05 -4.85 -8.69
CA ASP A 129 0.69 -5.18 -10.07
C ASP A 129 0.64 -6.69 -10.31
N ASP A 130 1.63 -7.42 -9.79
CA ASP A 130 1.64 -8.90 -9.83
C ASP A 130 0.44 -9.49 -9.08
N TYR A 131 0.12 -8.93 -7.91
CA TYR A 131 -1.01 -9.41 -7.10
C TYR A 131 -2.37 -9.12 -7.74
N ASN A 132 -2.55 -7.94 -8.36
CA ASN A 132 -3.76 -7.59 -9.09
C ASN A 132 -4.00 -8.53 -10.28
N THR A 133 -2.93 -8.89 -11.00
CA THR A 133 -2.99 -9.86 -12.09
C THR A 133 -3.46 -11.22 -11.58
N ALA A 134 -2.87 -11.72 -10.49
CA ALA A 134 -3.28 -12.97 -9.87
C ALA A 134 -4.73 -12.96 -9.36
N ILE A 135 -5.20 -11.83 -8.82
CA ILE A 135 -6.62 -11.66 -8.43
C ILE A 135 -7.53 -11.77 -9.65
N PHE A 136 -7.18 -11.08 -10.74
CA PHE A 136 -7.98 -11.10 -11.95
C PHE A 136 -8.09 -12.50 -12.55
N ASP A 137 -6.96 -13.21 -12.66
CA ASP A 137 -6.91 -14.57 -13.19
C ASP A 137 -7.74 -15.55 -12.34
N GLN A 138 -7.63 -15.46 -11.01
CA GLN A 138 -8.39 -16.30 -10.09
C GLN A 138 -9.89 -15.96 -10.11
N GLU A 139 -10.27 -14.68 -10.17
CA GLU A 139 -11.67 -14.24 -10.32
C GLU A 139 -12.28 -14.74 -11.63
N TRP A 140 -11.51 -14.70 -12.72
CA TRP A 140 -11.92 -15.22 -14.01
C TRP A 140 -12.10 -16.73 -13.96
N ALA A 141 -11.18 -17.47 -13.32
CA ALA A 141 -11.29 -18.91 -13.10
C ALA A 141 -12.54 -19.29 -12.30
N TYR A 142 -12.81 -18.60 -11.17
CA TYR A 142 -14.04 -18.81 -10.39
C TYR A 142 -15.29 -18.51 -11.22
N ASN A 143 -15.28 -17.44 -12.02
CA ASN A 143 -16.42 -17.09 -12.87
C ASN A 143 -16.70 -18.17 -13.92
N ASN A 144 -15.66 -18.73 -14.55
CA ASN A 144 -15.81 -19.83 -15.51
C ASN A 144 -16.30 -21.12 -14.85
N GLN A 145 -15.78 -21.50 -13.69
CA GLN A 145 -16.26 -22.67 -12.95
C GLN A 145 -17.74 -22.53 -12.57
N LEU A 146 -18.15 -21.35 -12.12
CA LEU A 146 -19.57 -21.07 -11.83
C LEU A 146 -20.41 -21.08 -13.11
N LEU A 147 -19.87 -20.64 -14.25
CA LEU A 147 -20.54 -20.70 -15.55
C LEU A 147 -20.73 -22.15 -16.01
N ASP A 148 -19.76 -23.02 -15.80
CA ASP A 148 -19.85 -24.46 -16.12
C ASP A 148 -20.90 -25.17 -15.25
N ILE A 149 -21.13 -24.69 -14.02
CA ILE A 149 -22.15 -25.25 -13.11
C ILE A 149 -23.54 -24.69 -13.44
N TYR A 150 -23.70 -23.36 -13.41
CA TYR A 150 -25.00 -22.69 -13.47
C TYR A 150 -25.42 -22.25 -14.88
N GLY A 151 -24.53 -22.30 -15.87
CA GLY A 151 -24.79 -21.81 -17.23
C GLY A 151 -25.01 -20.30 -17.32
N THR A 152 -25.28 -19.81 -18.53
CA THR A 152 -25.66 -18.41 -18.77
C THR A 152 -27.17 -18.21 -18.58
N PRO A 153 -27.64 -17.04 -18.11
CA PRO A 153 -29.07 -16.71 -18.12
C PRO A 153 -29.68 -16.76 -19.51
N TYR A 154 -31.01 -16.89 -19.58
CA TYR A 154 -31.74 -16.75 -20.83
C TYR A 154 -31.63 -15.31 -21.39
N PRO A 155 -31.43 -15.12 -22.70
CA PRO A 155 -31.35 -13.78 -23.30
C PRO A 155 -32.55 -12.89 -22.98
N GLY A 156 -33.76 -13.45 -22.94
CA GLY A 156 -35.00 -12.72 -22.58
C GLY A 156 -35.07 -12.24 -21.11
N GLN A 157 -34.10 -12.63 -20.28
CA GLN A 157 -33.97 -12.22 -18.88
C GLN A 157 -32.89 -11.16 -18.65
N ILE A 158 -32.23 -10.68 -19.71
CA ILE A 158 -31.19 -9.65 -19.66
C ILE A 158 -31.78 -8.35 -20.24
N GLY A 159 -31.81 -7.27 -19.46
CA GLY A 159 -32.24 -5.94 -19.92
C GLY A 159 -33.05 -5.15 -18.89
N PRO A 160 -33.55 -3.95 -19.27
CA PRO A 160 -34.32 -3.09 -18.37
C PRO A 160 -35.59 -3.78 -17.86
N GLY A 161 -35.77 -3.78 -16.53
CA GLY A 161 -36.92 -4.43 -15.89
C GLY A 161 -36.88 -5.96 -15.86
N LYS A 162 -35.73 -6.58 -16.17
CA LYS A 162 -35.50 -8.03 -16.08
C LYS A 162 -34.60 -8.38 -14.89
N ASN A 163 -34.42 -9.68 -14.63
CA ASN A 163 -33.63 -10.16 -13.48
C ASN A 163 -32.14 -9.83 -13.61
N TYR A 164 -31.61 -9.75 -14.82
CA TYR A 164 -30.21 -9.41 -15.10
C TYR A 164 -30.12 -8.07 -15.85
N ALA A 165 -29.12 -7.26 -15.48
CA ALA A 165 -28.86 -5.99 -16.13
C ALA A 165 -28.43 -6.17 -17.61
N GLN A 166 -28.67 -5.14 -18.43
CA GLN A 166 -28.21 -5.11 -19.83
C GLN A 166 -26.70 -5.40 -19.91
N GLY A 167 -26.30 -6.37 -20.73
CA GLY A 167 -24.88 -6.72 -20.94
C GLY A 167 -24.28 -7.70 -19.91
N TYR A 168 -25.10 -8.31 -19.05
CA TYR A 168 -24.63 -9.34 -18.12
C TYR A 168 -24.13 -10.61 -18.84
N THR A 169 -22.91 -11.04 -18.55
CA THR A 169 -22.24 -12.22 -19.13
C THR A 169 -21.86 -13.28 -18.09
N GLY A 170 -22.30 -13.12 -16.84
CA GLY A 170 -21.97 -14.02 -15.75
C GLY A 170 -22.89 -15.25 -15.65
N PRO A 171 -22.68 -16.10 -14.64
CA PRO A 171 -23.49 -17.28 -14.39
C PRO A 171 -24.93 -16.94 -13.94
N ASP A 172 -25.87 -17.85 -14.17
CA ASP A 172 -27.26 -17.70 -13.74
C ASP A 172 -27.45 -18.14 -12.27
N PHE A 173 -27.29 -17.22 -11.32
CA PHE A 173 -27.47 -17.54 -9.89
C PHE A 173 -28.94 -17.55 -9.44
N ILE A 174 -29.84 -16.92 -10.19
CA ILE A 174 -31.24 -16.69 -9.77
C ILE A 174 -32.17 -17.75 -10.37
N ASN A 175 -32.07 -18.01 -11.67
CA ASN A 175 -33.01 -18.80 -12.44
C ASN A 175 -32.39 -20.12 -12.93
N TRP A 176 -31.36 -20.61 -12.26
CA TRP A 176 -30.65 -21.84 -12.62
C TRP A 176 -31.55 -23.06 -12.74
N PHE A 177 -32.64 -23.08 -11.96
CA PHE A 177 -33.61 -24.17 -11.89
C PHE A 177 -34.59 -24.21 -13.07
N ILE A 178 -34.52 -23.22 -13.97
CA ILE A 178 -35.35 -23.16 -15.18
C ILE A 178 -34.60 -23.80 -16.35
N VAL A 179 -35.23 -24.83 -16.94
CA VAL A 179 -34.71 -25.61 -18.08
C VAL A 179 -35.71 -25.65 -19.24
N ASP A 180 -35.22 -26.00 -20.43
CA ASP A 180 -36.08 -26.12 -21.61
C ASP A 180 -36.90 -27.42 -21.56
N ARG A 181 -38.20 -27.33 -21.88
CA ARG A 181 -39.11 -28.48 -21.88
C ARG A 181 -39.06 -29.20 -23.24
N PRO A 182 -38.78 -30.51 -23.29
CA PRO A 182 -38.81 -31.25 -24.55
C PRO A 182 -40.22 -31.44 -25.13
N THR A 183 -41.22 -31.76 -24.30
CA THR A 183 -42.62 -32.03 -24.70
C THR A 183 -43.61 -31.65 -23.60
N LYS A 184 -44.86 -31.32 -23.95
CA LYS A 184 -45.88 -30.79 -23.01
C LYS A 184 -46.85 -31.85 -22.45
N ASP A 185 -46.73 -33.10 -22.88
CA ASP A 185 -47.80 -34.09 -22.75
C ASP A 185 -47.82 -34.85 -21.41
N PHE A 186 -46.84 -34.64 -20.53
CA PHE A 186 -46.69 -35.41 -19.28
C PHE A 186 -46.52 -34.50 -18.06
N ASP A 187 -47.33 -34.73 -17.02
CA ASP A 187 -47.26 -34.02 -15.73
C ASP A 187 -46.41 -34.82 -14.74
N THR A 188 -45.15 -34.40 -14.56
CA THR A 188 -44.19 -35.02 -13.64
C THR A 188 -44.20 -34.41 -12.24
N THR A 189 -45.15 -33.52 -11.94
CA THR A 189 -45.18 -32.77 -10.66
C THR A 189 -45.90 -33.50 -9.53
N LYS A 190 -46.58 -34.62 -9.82
CA LYS A 190 -47.36 -35.39 -8.84
C LYS A 190 -46.56 -36.56 -8.24
N PRO A 191 -46.74 -36.86 -6.94
CA PRO A 191 -46.15 -38.05 -6.32
C PRO A 191 -46.61 -39.33 -7.00
N ILE A 192 -45.68 -40.26 -7.24
CA ILE A 192 -46.00 -41.57 -7.81
C ILE A 192 -46.05 -42.57 -6.65
N ALA A 193 -47.23 -43.13 -6.41
CA ALA A 193 -47.41 -44.28 -5.53
C ALA A 193 -47.55 -45.54 -6.39
N VAL A 194 -46.55 -46.43 -6.32
CA VAL A 194 -46.58 -47.73 -6.99
C VAL A 194 -46.68 -48.84 -5.96
N SER A 195 -47.80 -49.57 -5.97
CA SER A 195 -47.95 -50.80 -5.20
C SER A 195 -47.45 -51.97 -6.05
N VAL A 196 -46.42 -52.65 -5.55
CA VAL A 196 -45.73 -53.74 -6.22
C VAL A 196 -45.90 -55.01 -5.39
N ARG A 197 -46.25 -56.13 -6.02
CA ARG A 197 -46.31 -57.45 -5.38
C ARG A 197 -45.02 -58.22 -5.60
N GLN A 198 -44.34 -58.60 -4.52
CA GLN A 198 -43.07 -59.33 -4.55
C GLN A 198 -43.28 -60.79 -4.13
N PRO A 199 -42.65 -61.77 -4.81
CA PRO A 199 -42.69 -63.17 -4.37
C PRO A 199 -41.87 -63.39 -3.10
N VAL A 200 -42.32 -64.33 -2.25
CA VAL A 200 -41.66 -64.73 -0.99
C VAL A 200 -40.67 -65.90 -1.20
N GLY A 201 -40.29 -66.19 -2.45
CA GLY A 201 -39.38 -67.27 -2.84
C GLY A 201 -39.47 -67.63 -4.32
N VAL A 202 -38.64 -68.57 -4.80
CA VAL A 202 -38.74 -69.11 -6.17
C VAL A 202 -39.83 -70.19 -6.16
N ALA A 203 -40.89 -69.99 -6.95
CA ALA A 203 -41.95 -70.97 -7.11
C ALA A 203 -41.61 -71.92 -8.26
N ASP A 204 -41.59 -73.23 -7.98
CA ASP A 204 -41.44 -74.29 -8.98
C ASP A 204 -42.80 -74.89 -9.31
N PHE A 205 -43.18 -74.81 -10.59
CA PHE A 205 -44.43 -75.40 -11.09
C PHE A 205 -44.12 -76.75 -11.73
N THR A 206 -44.33 -77.85 -10.99
CA THR A 206 -44.09 -79.23 -11.46
C THR A 206 -45.34 -79.91 -12.02
N GLY A 207 -46.51 -79.26 -11.91
CA GLY A 207 -47.81 -79.74 -12.38
C GLY A 207 -48.53 -78.72 -13.27
N TRP A 208 -49.46 -79.19 -14.10
CA TRP A 208 -50.25 -78.37 -15.04
C TRP A 208 -51.52 -77.84 -14.37
N SER A 209 -51.37 -76.97 -13.36
CA SER A 209 -52.47 -76.49 -12.51
C SER A 209 -52.52 -74.96 -12.43
N ALA A 210 -53.63 -74.37 -12.88
CA ALA A 210 -53.87 -72.92 -12.78
C ALA A 210 -54.12 -72.44 -11.34
N SER A 211 -54.61 -73.33 -10.45
CA SER A 211 -54.79 -73.02 -9.03
C SER A 211 -53.46 -72.85 -8.30
N ASP A 212 -52.41 -73.51 -8.78
CA ASP A 212 -51.08 -73.44 -8.16
C ASP A 212 -50.43 -72.09 -8.48
N ILE A 213 -50.58 -71.60 -9.72
CA ILE A 213 -50.09 -70.29 -10.18
C ILE A 213 -50.82 -69.13 -9.47
N THR A 214 -52.14 -69.23 -9.28
CA THR A 214 -52.91 -68.25 -8.51
C THR A 214 -52.63 -68.30 -7.01
N GLY A 215 -52.43 -69.48 -6.45
CA GLY A 215 -51.99 -69.67 -5.06
C GLY A 215 -50.69 -68.93 -4.76
N VAL A 216 -49.72 -68.95 -5.69
CA VAL A 216 -48.48 -68.18 -5.57
C VAL A 216 -48.74 -66.66 -5.66
N TYR A 217 -49.56 -66.20 -6.60
CA TYR A 217 -49.89 -64.77 -6.76
C TYR A 217 -50.60 -64.16 -5.53
N THR A 218 -51.50 -64.92 -4.88
CA THR A 218 -52.19 -64.47 -3.65
C THR A 218 -51.30 -64.43 -2.42
N ARG A 219 -50.22 -65.22 -2.41
CA ARG A 219 -49.21 -65.25 -1.34
C ARG A 219 -48.09 -64.23 -1.51
N MET A 220 -48.07 -63.45 -2.60
CA MET A 220 -47.11 -62.37 -2.79
C MET A 220 -47.37 -61.22 -1.82
N GLU A 221 -46.30 -60.63 -1.28
CA GLU A 221 -46.40 -59.47 -0.40
C GLU A 221 -46.55 -58.18 -1.21
N THR A 222 -47.48 -57.31 -0.80
CA THR A 222 -47.64 -55.99 -1.43
C THR A 222 -46.77 -54.96 -0.72
N LYS A 223 -45.81 -54.37 -1.43
CA LYS A 223 -44.99 -53.24 -0.97
C LYS A 223 -45.38 -51.99 -1.75
N THR A 224 -45.58 -50.88 -1.04
CA THR A 224 -45.87 -49.60 -1.68
C THR A 224 -44.62 -48.73 -1.67
N ILE A 225 -44.18 -48.33 -2.86
CA ILE A 225 -43.08 -47.41 -3.05
C ILE A 225 -43.71 -46.05 -3.39
N THR A 226 -43.48 -45.06 -2.55
CA THR A 226 -43.91 -43.67 -2.81
C THR A 226 -42.67 -42.85 -3.09
N ILE A 227 -42.57 -42.29 -4.29
CA ILE A 227 -41.44 -41.45 -4.67
C ILE A 227 -41.97 -40.05 -4.96
N GLN A 228 -41.40 -39.08 -4.24
CA GLN A 228 -41.68 -37.67 -4.45
C GLN A 228 -40.87 -37.20 -5.67
N PRO A 229 -41.50 -36.57 -6.68
CA PRO A 229 -40.76 -35.95 -7.77
C PRO A 229 -39.90 -34.81 -7.22
N ASP A 230 -38.77 -34.55 -7.87
CA ASP A 230 -37.97 -33.38 -7.57
C ASP A 230 -38.76 -32.10 -7.91
N ARG A 231 -38.72 -31.09 -7.03
CA ARG A 231 -39.49 -29.84 -7.16
C ARG A 231 -38.67 -28.68 -7.71
N PHE A 232 -37.38 -28.88 -7.96
CA PHE A 232 -36.51 -27.82 -8.47
C PHE A 232 -36.79 -27.49 -9.94
N VAL A 233 -37.10 -28.48 -10.78
CA VAL A 233 -37.30 -28.26 -12.22
C VAL A 233 -38.51 -27.37 -12.49
N GLN A 234 -38.26 -26.19 -13.06
CA GLN A 234 -39.28 -25.39 -13.75
C GLN A 234 -38.94 -25.30 -15.24
N PHE A 235 -39.96 -25.11 -16.06
CA PHE A 235 -39.79 -25.07 -17.49
C PHE A 235 -39.88 -23.65 -18.03
N ALA A 236 -38.97 -23.29 -18.95
CA ALA A 236 -38.84 -21.94 -19.49
C ALA A 236 -40.13 -21.44 -20.16
N ASP A 237 -40.85 -22.33 -20.85
CA ASP A 237 -42.10 -22.03 -21.55
C ASP A 237 -43.24 -21.58 -20.62
N VAL A 238 -43.23 -22.04 -19.36
CA VAL A 238 -44.23 -21.71 -18.35
C VAL A 238 -43.78 -20.57 -17.43
N SER A 239 -42.50 -20.53 -17.08
CA SER A 239 -41.97 -19.60 -16.06
C SER A 239 -41.49 -18.27 -16.64
N ILE A 240 -40.93 -18.27 -17.85
CA ILE A 240 -40.35 -17.10 -18.50
C ILE A 240 -41.16 -16.69 -19.74
N GLY A 241 -41.78 -17.66 -20.42
CA GLY A 241 -42.59 -17.48 -21.62
C GLY A 241 -41.84 -17.82 -22.91
N ALA A 242 -42.57 -17.87 -24.03
CA ALA A 242 -42.06 -18.34 -25.33
C ALA A 242 -40.94 -17.45 -25.92
N ASP A 243 -40.84 -16.19 -25.50
CA ASP A 243 -39.88 -15.20 -26.00
C ASP A 243 -38.55 -15.20 -25.23
N ALA A 244 -38.30 -16.20 -24.36
CA ALA A 244 -37.10 -16.26 -23.52
C ALA A 244 -35.78 -16.48 -24.29
N GLY A 245 -35.84 -17.04 -25.50
CA GLY A 245 -34.67 -17.47 -26.27
C GLY A 245 -34.04 -18.76 -25.75
N ILE A 246 -32.84 -19.08 -26.21
CA ILE A 246 -32.06 -20.26 -25.80
C ILE A 246 -30.80 -19.79 -25.06
N ARG A 247 -30.39 -20.52 -24.01
CA ARG A 247 -29.14 -20.23 -23.29
C ARG A 247 -27.94 -20.42 -24.20
N TYR A 248 -26.92 -19.57 -24.03
CA TYR A 248 -25.66 -19.70 -24.77
C TYR A 248 -24.80 -20.86 -24.23
N ILE A 249 -24.73 -21.00 -22.91
CA ILE A 249 -24.08 -22.13 -22.22
C ILE A 249 -25.10 -22.77 -21.29
N VAL A 250 -25.29 -24.09 -21.45
CA VAL A 250 -26.08 -24.92 -20.54
C VAL A 250 -25.14 -25.49 -19.49
N GLY A 251 -25.36 -25.14 -18.22
CA GLY A 251 -24.53 -25.62 -17.12
C GLY A 251 -24.84 -27.06 -16.73
N THR A 252 -23.90 -27.69 -16.04
CA THR A 252 -24.03 -29.07 -15.55
C THR A 252 -25.21 -29.25 -14.60
N LEU A 253 -25.60 -28.21 -13.86
CA LEU A 253 -26.78 -28.24 -13.00
C LEU A 253 -28.08 -28.31 -13.81
N GLN A 254 -28.17 -27.60 -14.95
CA GLN A 254 -29.31 -27.72 -15.87
C GLN A 254 -29.38 -29.10 -16.52
N MET A 255 -28.24 -29.69 -16.87
CA MET A 255 -28.22 -31.07 -17.40
C MET A 255 -28.74 -32.06 -16.35
N ALA A 256 -28.28 -31.96 -15.10
CA ALA A 256 -28.74 -32.82 -14.01
C ALA A 256 -30.25 -32.66 -13.71
N LEU A 257 -30.79 -31.44 -13.85
CA LEU A 257 -32.24 -31.17 -13.75
C LEU A 257 -33.02 -31.92 -14.83
N VAL A 258 -32.54 -31.90 -16.08
CA VAL A 258 -33.16 -32.62 -17.20
C VAL A 258 -33.04 -34.14 -17.02
N GLU A 259 -31.90 -34.65 -16.54
CA GLU A 259 -31.68 -36.07 -16.25
C GLU A 259 -32.62 -36.59 -15.15
N SER A 260 -32.81 -35.83 -14.07
CA SER A 260 -33.79 -36.15 -13.02
C SER A 260 -35.21 -36.21 -13.59
N TYR A 261 -35.58 -35.25 -14.43
CA TYR A 261 -36.87 -35.26 -15.12
C TYR A 261 -37.05 -36.51 -16.00
N GLN A 262 -36.03 -36.89 -16.78
CA GLN A 262 -36.07 -38.10 -17.61
C GLN A 262 -36.19 -39.39 -16.79
N ALA A 263 -35.45 -39.50 -15.67
CA ALA A 263 -35.54 -40.63 -14.77
C ALA A 263 -36.94 -40.77 -14.14
N ASN A 264 -37.58 -39.64 -13.82
CA ASN A 264 -38.96 -39.60 -13.33
C ASN A 264 -39.95 -40.09 -14.41
N LEU A 265 -39.81 -39.61 -15.65
CA LEU A 265 -40.63 -40.06 -16.78
C LEU A 265 -40.49 -41.58 -17.03
N ALA A 266 -39.26 -42.10 -16.99
CA ALA A 266 -38.99 -43.53 -17.16
C ALA A 266 -39.67 -44.37 -16.07
N LEU A 267 -39.64 -43.91 -14.81
CA LEU A 267 -40.34 -44.56 -13.70
C LEU A 267 -41.87 -44.53 -13.87
N GLN A 268 -42.44 -43.41 -14.34
CA GLN A 268 -43.88 -43.32 -14.62
C GLN A 268 -44.31 -44.31 -15.71
N LYS A 269 -43.52 -44.38 -16.80
CA LYS A 269 -43.76 -45.32 -17.90
C LYS A 269 -43.76 -46.76 -17.39
N ALA A 270 -42.71 -47.17 -16.67
CA ALA A 270 -42.62 -48.52 -16.12
C ALA A 270 -43.76 -48.82 -15.14
N SER A 271 -44.20 -47.84 -14.33
CA SER A 271 -45.35 -47.99 -13.44
C SER A 271 -46.65 -48.27 -14.20
N ALA A 272 -46.88 -47.57 -15.31
CA ALA A 272 -48.05 -47.79 -16.16
C ALA A 272 -47.99 -49.17 -16.86
N GLU A 273 -46.82 -49.57 -17.36
CA GLU A 273 -46.61 -50.89 -17.97
C GLU A 273 -46.85 -52.02 -16.96
N LEU A 274 -46.38 -51.89 -15.72
CA LEU A 274 -46.62 -52.87 -14.66
C LEU A 274 -48.12 -52.99 -14.32
N LYS A 275 -48.86 -51.87 -14.26
CA LYS A 275 -50.32 -51.90 -14.07
C LYS A 275 -51.04 -52.65 -15.20
N ASN A 276 -50.61 -52.44 -16.45
CA ASN A 276 -51.15 -53.17 -17.59
C ASN A 276 -50.83 -54.67 -17.51
N LYS A 277 -49.61 -55.05 -17.11
CA LYS A 277 -49.25 -56.46 -16.88
C LYS A 277 -50.13 -57.10 -15.80
N TYR A 278 -50.43 -56.39 -14.70
CA TYR A 278 -51.37 -56.88 -13.68
C TYR A 278 -52.78 -57.09 -14.25
N ALA A 279 -53.27 -56.16 -15.08
CA ALA A 279 -54.58 -56.28 -15.72
C ALA A 279 -54.65 -57.47 -16.69
N ILE A 280 -53.61 -57.66 -17.50
CA ILE A 280 -53.49 -58.78 -18.45
C ILE A 280 -53.47 -60.11 -17.70
N PHE A 281 -52.65 -60.22 -16.64
CA PHE A 281 -52.57 -61.42 -15.81
C PHE A 281 -53.92 -61.79 -15.19
N ASN A 282 -54.61 -60.82 -14.57
CA ASN A 282 -55.94 -61.04 -14.00
C ASN A 282 -56.97 -61.44 -15.07
N ARG A 283 -56.92 -60.82 -16.26
CA ARG A 283 -57.83 -61.17 -17.38
C ARG A 283 -57.55 -62.56 -17.93
N ARG A 284 -56.28 -62.96 -17.99
CA ARG A 284 -55.85 -64.28 -18.44
C ARG A 284 -56.32 -65.39 -17.51
N HIS A 285 -56.32 -65.14 -16.21
CA HIS A 285 -56.90 -66.05 -15.22
C HIS A 285 -58.39 -66.30 -15.48
N VAL A 286 -59.17 -65.25 -15.74
CA VAL A 286 -60.61 -65.37 -16.05
C VAL A 286 -60.84 -66.19 -17.31
N LEU A 287 -60.05 -65.97 -18.36
CA LEU A 287 -60.13 -66.74 -19.60
C LEU A 287 -59.83 -68.24 -19.38
N LEU A 288 -58.80 -68.56 -18.59
CA LEU A 288 -58.48 -69.95 -18.24
C LEU A 288 -59.61 -70.63 -17.46
N ASP A 289 -60.22 -69.91 -16.50
CA ASP A 289 -61.38 -70.41 -15.75
C ASP A 289 -62.59 -70.67 -16.66
N GLU A 290 -62.86 -69.78 -17.62
CA GLU A 290 -63.88 -69.98 -18.64
C GLU A 290 -63.57 -71.18 -19.56
N MET A 291 -62.31 -71.36 -19.98
CA MET A 291 -61.87 -72.52 -20.77
C MET A 291 -62.07 -73.84 -20.01
N PHE A 292 -61.72 -73.90 -18.72
CA PHE A 292 -61.95 -75.10 -17.91
C PHE A 292 -63.44 -75.39 -17.70
N LYS A 293 -64.27 -74.36 -17.52
CA LYS A 293 -65.74 -74.49 -17.45
C LYS A 293 -66.33 -75.00 -18.77
N MET A 294 -65.87 -74.46 -19.91
CA MET A 294 -66.23 -74.93 -21.25
C MET A 294 -65.82 -76.39 -21.46
N GLN A 295 -64.61 -76.78 -21.04
CA GLN A 295 -64.17 -78.17 -21.12
C GLN A 295 -65.04 -79.09 -20.26
N ALA A 296 -65.37 -78.71 -19.03
CA ALA A 296 -66.26 -79.48 -18.18
C ALA A 296 -67.65 -79.65 -18.85
N ALA A 297 -68.15 -78.59 -19.51
CA ALA A 297 -69.40 -78.64 -20.26
C ALA A 297 -69.31 -79.52 -21.52
N VAL A 298 -68.23 -79.45 -22.31
CA VAL A 298 -68.00 -80.28 -23.50
C VAL A 298 -67.78 -81.75 -23.09
N THR A 299 -67.03 -82.03 -22.03
CA THR A 299 -66.80 -83.41 -21.53
C THR A 299 -68.08 -84.02 -20.95
N ALA A 300 -68.93 -83.21 -20.31
CA ALA A 300 -70.26 -83.61 -19.86
C ALA A 300 -71.25 -83.80 -21.05
N ALA A 301 -71.11 -83.04 -22.13
CA ALA A 301 -71.89 -83.22 -23.35
C ALA A 301 -71.45 -84.44 -24.18
N VAL A 302 -70.17 -84.86 -24.10
CA VAL A 302 -69.64 -86.05 -24.79
C VAL A 302 -69.92 -87.35 -24.02
N THR A 303 -70.13 -87.29 -22.70
CA THR A 303 -70.49 -88.48 -21.88
C THR A 303 -72.00 -88.69 -21.73
N LYS A 304 -72.82 -87.72 -22.15
CA LYS A 304 -74.28 -87.82 -22.16
C LYS A 304 -74.77 -88.04 -23.59
N ASP A 305 -75.29 -89.23 -23.84
CA ASP A 305 -76.11 -89.60 -25.00
C ASP A 305 -75.45 -89.52 -26.40
N ALA A 306 -74.83 -90.63 -26.79
CA ALA A 306 -74.42 -90.98 -28.16
C ALA A 306 -75.60 -91.14 -29.16
N ALA A 307 -76.77 -90.56 -28.88
CA ALA A 307 -77.97 -90.65 -29.71
C ALA A 307 -78.46 -89.29 -30.26
N ASP A 308 -78.03 -88.15 -29.68
CA ASP A 308 -78.52 -86.81 -30.08
C ASP A 308 -77.62 -86.05 -31.08
N TYR A 309 -76.53 -86.67 -31.54
CA TYR A 309 -75.56 -86.05 -32.47
C TYR A 309 -76.13 -85.78 -33.88
N LYS A 310 -77.28 -86.38 -34.23
CA LYS A 310 -77.88 -86.26 -35.56
C LYS A 310 -78.75 -85.01 -35.72
N VAL A 311 -79.31 -84.48 -34.63
CA VAL A 311 -80.27 -83.36 -34.67
C VAL A 311 -79.57 -81.99 -34.75
N LEU A 312 -78.32 -81.87 -34.29
CA LEU A 312 -77.54 -80.62 -34.38
C LEU A 312 -76.93 -80.35 -35.77
N MET A 313 -76.84 -81.36 -36.66
CA MET A 313 -76.33 -81.20 -38.03
C MET A 313 -77.41 -80.74 -39.03
N ASP A 314 -78.69 -81.06 -38.78
CA ASP A 314 -79.78 -80.62 -39.66
C ASP A 314 -80.06 -79.11 -39.52
N THR A 315 -79.89 -78.54 -38.32
CA THR A 315 -79.98 -77.08 -38.09
C THR A 315 -78.83 -76.29 -38.75
N ARG A 316 -77.68 -76.95 -39.03
CA ARG A 316 -76.52 -76.35 -39.72
C ARG A 316 -76.77 -76.17 -41.22
N ASN A 317 -77.47 -77.11 -41.85
CA ASN A 317 -77.72 -77.11 -43.29
C ASN A 317 -78.83 -76.12 -43.71
N GLU A 318 -79.77 -75.80 -42.81
CA GLU A 318 -80.82 -74.79 -43.03
C GLU A 318 -80.27 -73.34 -42.97
N LEU A 319 -79.18 -73.10 -42.24
CA LEU A 319 -78.52 -71.80 -42.12
C LEU A 319 -77.61 -71.43 -43.32
N MET A 320 -77.32 -72.37 -44.22
CA MET A 320 -76.56 -72.13 -45.46
C MET A 320 -77.43 -71.87 -46.69
N ALA A 321 -78.75 -71.97 -46.60
CA ALA A 321 -79.67 -71.88 -47.74
C ALA A 321 -80.24 -70.47 -48.05
N ASN A 322 -79.82 -69.42 -47.33
CA ASN A 322 -80.33 -68.04 -47.50
C ASN A 322 -79.27 -66.98 -47.90
N ALA A 323 -78.12 -67.38 -48.47
CA ALA A 323 -77.07 -66.44 -48.89
C ALA A 323 -76.62 -66.61 -50.36
N LEU A 324 -77.51 -67.07 -51.23
CA LEU A 324 -77.25 -67.20 -52.68
C LEU A 324 -78.17 -66.27 -53.49
N TRP A 325 -77.89 -64.96 -53.47
CA TRP A 325 -78.49 -63.97 -54.41
C TRP A 325 -77.71 -62.66 -54.57
N ALA A 326 -76.38 -62.68 -54.69
CA ALA A 326 -75.64 -61.49 -55.11
C ALA A 326 -74.33 -61.82 -55.84
N GLU A 327 -74.46 -62.37 -57.05
CA GLU A 327 -73.42 -62.26 -58.08
C GLU A 327 -73.76 -61.07 -58.98
N THR A 328 -72.74 -60.28 -59.36
CA THR A 328 -72.70 -59.19 -60.36
C THR A 328 -72.65 -57.75 -59.80
N ILE A 329 -71.63 -56.99 -60.28
CA ILE A 329 -71.22 -55.60 -59.97
C ILE A 329 -70.20 -55.56 -58.81
N ARG A 330 -68.90 -55.27 -59.00
CA ARG A 330 -68.17 -54.65 -60.11
C ARG A 330 -66.67 -54.80 -59.83
N SER A 331 -65.92 -55.26 -60.81
CA SER A 331 -64.49 -54.95 -60.92
C SER A 331 -64.28 -53.44 -61.14
N ASN A 332 -63.07 -52.96 -60.81
CA ASN A 332 -62.48 -51.62 -61.05
C ASN A 332 -62.82 -50.47 -60.08
N LEU A 333 -61.93 -50.27 -59.10
CA LEU A 333 -61.21 -49.00 -58.80
C LEU A 333 -60.27 -49.27 -57.58
N ALA A 334 -59.01 -49.65 -57.76
CA ALA A 334 -57.83 -48.77 -57.89
C ALA A 334 -57.56 -47.84 -56.68
N ASN A 335 -56.39 -48.09 -56.03
CA ASN A 335 -55.52 -47.22 -55.19
C ASN A 335 -55.69 -47.19 -53.64
N VAL A 336 -54.69 -47.76 -52.93
CA VAL A 336 -53.66 -47.06 -52.09
C VAL A 336 -54.21 -45.88 -51.25
N THR A 337 -54.19 -45.80 -49.91
CA THR A 337 -53.21 -46.24 -48.90
C THR A 337 -53.74 -46.02 -47.46
N SER A 338 -53.26 -46.86 -46.54
CA SER A 338 -52.97 -46.68 -45.09
C SER A 338 -53.59 -45.52 -44.29
N ALA A 339 -54.16 -45.85 -43.13
CA ALA A 339 -53.60 -45.46 -41.83
C ALA A 339 -54.30 -46.20 -40.69
N SER A 340 -53.46 -46.63 -39.76
CA SER A 340 -53.74 -47.23 -38.46
C SER A 340 -54.65 -46.41 -37.54
N VAL A 341 -55.11 -47.09 -36.48
CA VAL A 341 -55.62 -46.58 -35.18
C VAL A 341 -57.13 -46.48 -35.07
N SER A 342 -57.74 -47.41 -34.32
CA SER A 342 -58.21 -47.09 -32.96
C SER A 342 -58.83 -48.31 -32.28
N TRP A 343 -58.23 -48.66 -31.15
CA TRP A 343 -58.73 -49.59 -30.15
C TRP A 343 -59.90 -48.91 -29.39
N PHE A 344 -60.98 -49.67 -29.20
CA PHE A 344 -62.16 -49.47 -28.33
C PHE A 344 -63.46 -48.88 -28.93
N PRO A 345 -64.62 -49.42 -28.50
CA PRO A 345 -65.92 -49.24 -29.15
C PRO A 345 -66.68 -48.01 -28.60
N GLN A 346 -67.56 -47.42 -29.41
CA GLN A 346 -68.50 -46.39 -28.96
C GLN A 346 -69.94 -46.71 -29.41
N GLU A 347 -70.82 -46.70 -28.41
CA GLU A 347 -72.31 -46.73 -28.41
C GLU A 347 -72.99 -48.10 -28.69
N ILE A 348 -73.57 -48.76 -27.68
CA ILE A 348 -74.87 -48.57 -27.00
C ILE A 348 -76.07 -48.91 -27.91
N GLY A 349 -76.60 -50.14 -27.73
CA GLY A 349 -77.84 -50.61 -28.35
C GLY A 349 -78.16 -52.05 -27.93
N LEU A 350 -79.34 -52.27 -27.35
CA LEU A 350 -79.83 -53.56 -26.87
C LEU A 350 -80.02 -54.56 -28.03
N SER A 351 -79.08 -55.48 -28.24
CA SER A 351 -79.33 -56.75 -28.94
C SER A 351 -78.22 -57.75 -28.58
N TRP A 352 -78.63 -58.90 -28.05
CA TRP A 352 -77.77 -60.05 -27.82
C TRP A 352 -77.11 -60.48 -29.14
N ASP A 353 -75.78 -60.52 -29.20
CA ASP A 353 -75.00 -61.12 -30.30
C ASP A 353 -74.28 -62.39 -29.80
N PRO A 354 -74.84 -63.59 -30.04
CA PRO A 354 -74.20 -64.86 -29.68
C PRO A 354 -73.13 -65.31 -30.70
N SER A 355 -72.82 -64.52 -31.74
CA SER A 355 -72.01 -64.96 -32.90
C SER A 355 -70.54 -64.53 -32.90
N PHE A 356 -70.07 -63.82 -31.86
CA PHE A 356 -68.65 -63.47 -31.70
C PHE A 356 -67.73 -64.69 -31.56
N VAL A 357 -68.19 -65.76 -30.91
CA VAL A 357 -67.42 -67.01 -30.73
C VAL A 357 -67.21 -67.75 -32.07
N LEU A 358 -68.16 -67.64 -33.00
CA LEU A 358 -68.13 -68.33 -34.29
C LEU A 358 -67.18 -67.68 -35.31
N ARG A 359 -66.83 -66.40 -35.16
CA ARG A 359 -65.92 -65.73 -36.10
C ARG A 359 -64.43 -65.85 -35.73
N GLY A 360 -64.10 -66.16 -34.48
CA GLY A 360 -62.70 -66.38 -34.07
C GLY A 360 -62.11 -67.71 -34.55
N VAL A 361 -62.96 -68.72 -34.82
CA VAL A 361 -62.55 -70.08 -35.21
C VAL A 361 -62.37 -70.23 -36.73
N LEU A 362 -62.95 -69.33 -37.52
CA LEU A 362 -63.00 -69.42 -38.99
C LEU A 362 -61.76 -68.85 -39.72
N PHE A 363 -60.78 -68.29 -39.01
CA PHE A 363 -59.63 -67.62 -39.65
C PHE A 363 -58.27 -68.34 -39.50
N THR A 364 -58.23 -69.56 -38.95
CA THR A 364 -56.94 -70.27 -38.70
C THR A 364 -56.88 -71.72 -39.19
N ALA A 365 -57.90 -72.24 -39.88
CA ALA A 365 -57.96 -73.66 -40.28
C ALA A 365 -58.16 -73.90 -41.80
N SER A 366 -57.42 -73.23 -42.68
CA SER A 366 -57.64 -73.31 -44.15
C SER A 366 -56.45 -73.75 -45.01
N THR A 367 -55.56 -74.66 -44.56
CA THR A 367 -54.38 -75.01 -45.37
C THR A 367 -53.91 -76.48 -45.38
N ILE A 368 -54.75 -77.50 -45.09
CA ILE A 368 -54.33 -78.92 -45.25
C ILE A 368 -55.48 -79.87 -45.71
N LEU A 369 -56.23 -79.53 -46.76
CA LEU A 369 -57.20 -80.46 -47.38
C LEU A 369 -57.15 -80.42 -48.92
N GLN A 370 -55.95 -80.55 -49.50
CA GLN A 370 -55.75 -80.58 -50.95
C GLN A 370 -54.90 -81.77 -51.42
N ALA A 371 -55.20 -82.99 -50.94
CA ALA A 371 -54.49 -84.19 -51.40
C ALA A 371 -55.30 -85.49 -51.51
N VAL A 372 -56.62 -85.52 -51.31
CA VAL A 372 -57.39 -86.77 -51.50
C VAL A 372 -58.76 -86.49 -52.11
N SER A 373 -58.79 -86.21 -53.41
CA SER A 373 -59.95 -86.49 -54.26
C SER A 373 -59.49 -86.92 -55.65
N SER A 374 -59.08 -88.19 -55.78
CA SER A 374 -59.02 -88.89 -57.06
C SER A 374 -59.64 -90.28 -56.88
N GLY A 375 -60.93 -90.35 -57.20
CA GLY A 375 -61.71 -91.57 -57.33
C GLY A 375 -62.99 -91.21 -58.06
N LEU A 376 -62.91 -91.18 -59.39
CA LEU A 376 -63.96 -90.75 -60.31
C LEU A 376 -65.26 -91.54 -60.17
N GLY A 377 -66.37 -90.81 -60.29
CA GLY A 377 -67.51 -91.15 -61.14
C GLY A 377 -68.46 -92.24 -60.65
N THR A 378 -69.75 -91.91 -60.56
CA THR A 378 -70.83 -92.90 -60.61
C THR A 378 -71.79 -92.51 -61.72
N GLU A 379 -72.04 -93.46 -62.61
CA GLU A 379 -73.30 -93.75 -63.33
C GLU A 379 -72.97 -95.06 -64.10
N ASN A 380 -73.60 -96.22 -63.96
CA ASN A 380 -74.97 -96.58 -63.64
C ASN A 380 -75.08 -98.09 -63.27
N SER A 381 -76.19 -98.42 -62.59
CA SER A 381 -76.92 -99.71 -62.54
C SER A 381 -76.28 -101.01 -61.97
N ILE A 382 -76.95 -101.50 -60.91
CA ILE A 382 -77.26 -102.90 -60.57
C ILE A 382 -76.12 -103.81 -60.03
N GLN A 383 -76.39 -104.34 -58.81
CA GLN A 383 -75.71 -105.39 -58.03
C GLN A 383 -74.40 -105.08 -57.28
N ALA A 384 -74.36 -105.62 -56.04
CA ALA A 384 -73.22 -105.94 -55.15
C ALA A 384 -72.91 -105.04 -53.93
N ASN A 385 -72.96 -105.73 -52.77
CA ASN A 385 -72.07 -105.72 -51.60
C ASN A 385 -72.23 -104.77 -50.39
N ASN A 386 -72.45 -105.46 -49.26
CA ASN A 386 -71.98 -105.17 -47.90
C ASN A 386 -70.46 -104.89 -47.87
N GLN A 387 -70.02 -103.66 -47.56
CA GLN A 387 -68.73 -103.32 -46.88
C GLN A 387 -68.45 -101.79 -46.89
N SER A 388 -69.27 -100.96 -46.24
CA SER A 388 -68.87 -99.54 -45.99
C SER A 388 -69.16 -99.00 -44.59
N SER A 389 -69.88 -99.72 -43.73
CA SER A 389 -70.31 -99.19 -42.43
C SER A 389 -69.29 -99.26 -41.28
N ASN A 390 -68.16 -99.98 -41.44
CA ASN A 390 -67.17 -100.17 -40.35
C ASN A 390 -65.91 -99.29 -40.47
N MET A 391 -65.75 -98.52 -41.55
CA MET A 391 -64.58 -97.63 -41.72
C MET A 391 -64.86 -96.21 -41.18
N GLU A 392 -66.13 -95.77 -41.23
CA GLU A 392 -66.54 -94.40 -40.89
C GLU A 392 -66.63 -94.16 -39.36
N SER A 393 -67.02 -95.19 -38.59
CA SER A 393 -67.03 -95.13 -37.12
C SER A 393 -65.65 -95.22 -36.48
N LEU A 394 -64.67 -95.81 -37.17
CA LEU A 394 -63.27 -95.87 -36.71
C LEU A 394 -62.57 -94.51 -36.87
N LEU A 395 -62.83 -93.81 -37.99
CA LEU A 395 -62.31 -92.47 -38.25
C LEU A 395 -62.89 -91.42 -37.31
N MET A 396 -64.20 -91.45 -37.01
CA MET A 396 -64.82 -90.53 -36.04
C MET A 396 -64.27 -90.69 -34.61
N ASN A 397 -63.98 -91.93 -34.17
CA ASN A 397 -63.37 -92.16 -32.86
C ASN A 397 -61.91 -91.71 -32.80
N LEU A 398 -61.17 -91.85 -33.90
CA LEU A 398 -59.80 -91.35 -34.02
C LEU A 398 -59.79 -89.81 -34.02
N ASP A 399 -60.71 -89.16 -34.74
CA ASP A 399 -60.85 -87.70 -34.79
C ASP A 399 -61.24 -87.15 -33.41
N GLN A 400 -62.20 -87.76 -32.70
CA GLN A 400 -62.55 -87.37 -31.33
C GLN A 400 -61.42 -87.56 -30.31
N SER A 401 -60.57 -88.58 -30.47
CA SER A 401 -59.43 -88.81 -29.58
C SER A 401 -58.24 -87.89 -29.92
N VAL A 402 -58.05 -87.54 -31.19
CA VAL A 402 -57.12 -86.49 -31.65
C VAL A 402 -57.58 -85.11 -31.19
N GLU A 403 -58.88 -84.80 -31.26
CA GLU A 403 -59.49 -83.55 -30.76
C GLU A 403 -59.27 -83.41 -29.24
N LYS A 404 -59.51 -84.47 -28.46
CA LYS A 404 -59.25 -84.50 -27.01
C LYS A 404 -57.76 -84.33 -26.66
N LEU A 405 -56.86 -84.94 -27.44
CA LEU A 405 -55.40 -84.80 -27.27
C LEU A 405 -54.93 -83.39 -27.63
N LYS A 406 -55.44 -82.80 -28.72
CA LYS A 406 -55.18 -81.40 -29.11
C LYS A 406 -55.68 -80.41 -28.07
N MET A 407 -56.92 -80.57 -27.58
CA MET A 407 -57.46 -79.74 -26.49
C MET A 407 -56.63 -79.86 -25.20
N SER A 408 -56.14 -81.06 -24.86
CA SER A 408 -55.27 -81.26 -23.68
C SER A 408 -53.90 -80.60 -23.83
N TYR A 409 -53.34 -80.58 -25.04
CA TYR A 409 -52.07 -79.90 -25.33
C TYR A 409 -52.23 -78.37 -25.32
N GLU A 410 -53.28 -77.85 -25.95
CA GLU A 410 -53.63 -76.43 -25.95
C GLU A 410 -53.81 -75.91 -24.50
N GLN A 411 -54.45 -76.69 -23.63
CA GLN A 411 -54.58 -76.32 -22.22
C GLN A 411 -53.24 -76.21 -21.48
N LYS A 412 -52.35 -77.17 -21.67
CA LYS A 412 -51.00 -77.12 -21.09
C LYS A 412 -50.21 -75.91 -21.61
N GLN A 413 -50.35 -75.59 -22.89
CA GLN A 413 -49.76 -74.40 -23.47
C GLN A 413 -50.33 -73.11 -22.87
N GLN A 414 -51.66 -73.01 -22.70
CA GLN A 414 -52.29 -71.82 -22.10
C GLN A 414 -51.91 -71.62 -20.61
N ILE A 415 -51.74 -72.72 -19.86
CA ILE A 415 -51.23 -72.70 -18.46
C ILE A 415 -49.77 -72.25 -18.42
N TYR A 416 -48.92 -72.74 -19.33
CA TYR A 416 -47.52 -72.29 -19.44
C TYR A 416 -47.41 -70.79 -19.78
N GLU A 417 -48.22 -70.31 -20.73
CA GLU A 417 -48.30 -68.87 -21.06
C GLU A 417 -48.74 -68.03 -19.84
N TYR A 418 -49.62 -68.57 -18.97
CA TYR A 418 -50.02 -67.92 -17.73
C TYR A 418 -48.93 -67.93 -16.64
N GLU A 419 -48.14 -69.00 -16.56
CA GLU A 419 -46.94 -69.06 -15.72
C GLU A 419 -45.91 -68.00 -16.15
N LEU A 420 -45.65 -67.88 -17.46
CA LEU A 420 -44.73 -66.88 -18.01
C LEU A 420 -45.16 -65.45 -17.65
N LEU A 421 -46.46 -65.15 -17.68
CA LEU A 421 -46.98 -63.85 -17.26
C LEU A 421 -46.76 -63.59 -15.75
N LEU A 422 -46.83 -64.60 -14.89
CA LEU A 422 -46.49 -64.46 -13.47
C LEU A 422 -45.00 -64.15 -13.27
N ARG A 423 -44.14 -64.82 -14.03
CA ARG A 423 -42.68 -64.56 -14.01
C ARG A 423 -42.37 -63.16 -14.52
N GLU A 424 -43.06 -62.70 -15.56
CA GLU A 424 -42.92 -61.35 -16.11
C GLU A 424 -43.38 -60.27 -15.11
N LEU A 425 -44.47 -60.51 -14.38
CA LEU A 425 -44.92 -59.65 -13.28
C LEU A 425 -43.87 -59.54 -12.17
N SER A 426 -43.26 -60.67 -11.79
CA SER A 426 -42.19 -60.68 -10.80
C SER A 426 -40.97 -59.89 -11.29
N THR A 427 -40.58 -60.02 -12.56
CA THR A 427 -39.45 -59.25 -13.13
C THR A 427 -39.75 -57.75 -13.17
N GLY A 428 -40.98 -57.35 -13.52
CA GLY A 428 -41.39 -55.94 -13.50
C GLY A 428 -41.33 -55.27 -12.12
N SER A 429 -41.40 -56.04 -11.03
CA SER A 429 -41.21 -55.50 -9.68
C SER A 429 -39.78 -55.00 -9.43
N TYR A 430 -38.78 -55.75 -9.91
CA TYR A 430 -37.37 -55.40 -9.77
C TYR A 430 -36.99 -54.22 -10.67
N GLU A 431 -37.59 -54.12 -11.85
CA GLU A 431 -37.42 -53.00 -12.79
C GLU A 431 -37.87 -51.66 -12.16
N ILE A 432 -39.01 -51.62 -11.47
CA ILE A 432 -39.48 -50.43 -10.75
C ILE A 432 -38.48 -50.01 -9.66
N VAL A 433 -37.96 -50.94 -8.87
CA VAL A 433 -36.99 -50.65 -7.80
C VAL A 433 -35.68 -50.11 -8.38
N GLN A 434 -35.22 -50.66 -9.51
CA GLN A 434 -34.03 -50.19 -10.21
C GLN A 434 -34.21 -48.75 -10.72
N LEU A 435 -35.34 -48.43 -11.35
CA LEU A 435 -35.66 -47.09 -11.84
C LEU A 435 -35.86 -46.08 -10.70
N ALA A 436 -36.49 -46.50 -9.60
CA ALA A 436 -36.63 -45.71 -8.38
C ALA A 436 -35.27 -45.33 -7.79
N THR A 437 -34.36 -46.30 -7.70
CA THR A 437 -32.98 -46.09 -7.24
C THR A 437 -32.23 -45.16 -8.19
N ASN A 438 -32.47 -45.26 -9.51
CA ASN A 438 -31.86 -44.36 -10.49
C ASN A 438 -32.36 -42.91 -10.32
N LEU A 439 -33.67 -42.70 -10.13
CA LEU A 439 -34.23 -41.37 -9.87
C LEU A 439 -33.66 -40.76 -8.58
N GLN A 440 -33.56 -41.56 -7.49
CA GLN A 440 -32.92 -41.11 -6.27
C GLN A 440 -31.45 -40.68 -6.52
N ARG A 441 -30.69 -41.49 -7.28
CA ARG A 441 -29.31 -41.16 -7.64
C ARG A 441 -29.20 -39.86 -8.44
N CYS A 442 -30.09 -39.63 -9.40
CA CYS A 442 -30.13 -38.37 -10.17
C CYS A 442 -30.42 -37.17 -9.27
N ASN A 443 -31.36 -37.30 -8.32
CA ASN A 443 -31.67 -36.24 -7.37
C ASN A 443 -30.53 -35.96 -6.39
N GLU A 444 -29.82 -37.00 -5.94
CA GLU A 444 -28.62 -36.86 -5.13
C GLU A 444 -27.49 -36.17 -5.91
N ASN A 445 -27.30 -36.54 -7.19
CA ASN A 445 -26.32 -35.89 -8.07
C ASN A 445 -26.62 -34.39 -8.23
N LEU A 446 -27.88 -34.03 -8.46
CA LEU A 446 -28.32 -32.64 -8.56
C LEU A 446 -27.97 -31.83 -7.29
N ARG A 447 -28.27 -32.37 -6.11
CA ARG A 447 -27.94 -31.72 -4.83
C ARG A 447 -26.43 -31.57 -4.62
N ASN A 448 -25.66 -32.56 -5.06
CA ASN A 448 -24.20 -32.50 -4.99
C ASN A 448 -23.63 -31.40 -5.90
N ILE A 449 -24.15 -31.27 -7.13
CA ILE A 449 -23.73 -30.21 -8.06
C ILE A 449 -24.13 -28.83 -7.54
N SER A 450 -25.34 -28.67 -7.00
CA SER A 450 -25.75 -27.39 -6.40
C SER A 450 -24.88 -27.01 -5.21
N ALA A 451 -24.58 -27.98 -4.33
CA ALA A 451 -23.68 -27.76 -3.19
C ALA A 451 -22.25 -27.41 -3.64
N ALA A 452 -21.77 -27.99 -4.74
CA ALA A 452 -20.48 -27.63 -5.32
C ALA A 452 -20.49 -26.16 -5.83
N GLY A 453 -21.57 -25.74 -6.49
CA GLY A 453 -21.77 -24.35 -6.91
C GLY A 453 -21.75 -23.36 -5.75
N ASP A 454 -22.50 -23.65 -4.68
CA ASP A 454 -22.55 -22.81 -3.47
C ASP A 454 -21.19 -22.74 -2.77
N THR A 455 -20.43 -23.85 -2.77
CA THR A 455 -19.07 -23.89 -2.22
C THR A 455 -18.14 -22.96 -2.99
N ILE A 456 -18.16 -22.99 -4.33
CA ILE A 456 -17.33 -22.11 -5.16
C ILE A 456 -17.73 -20.63 -4.96
N GLN A 457 -19.02 -20.33 -4.82
CA GLN A 457 -19.46 -18.97 -4.49
C GLN A 457 -18.92 -18.49 -3.14
N ALA A 458 -18.95 -19.36 -2.12
CA ALA A 458 -18.40 -19.05 -0.81
C ALA A 458 -16.87 -18.87 -0.85
N GLU A 459 -16.16 -19.73 -1.56
CA GLU A 459 -14.70 -19.61 -1.77
C GLU A 459 -14.34 -18.30 -2.46
N ARG A 460 -15.06 -17.94 -3.52
CA ARG A 460 -14.88 -16.66 -4.23
C ARG A 460 -15.13 -15.47 -3.29
N LEU A 461 -16.16 -15.52 -2.46
CA LEU A 461 -16.45 -14.46 -1.49
C LEU A 461 -15.33 -14.32 -0.46
N ILE A 462 -14.83 -15.43 0.08
CA ILE A 462 -13.68 -15.44 1.01
C ILE A 462 -12.42 -14.90 0.31
N PHE A 463 -12.18 -15.31 -0.95
CA PHE A 463 -11.07 -14.81 -1.76
C PHE A 463 -11.12 -13.29 -1.91
N ARG A 464 -12.29 -12.74 -2.29
CA ARG A 464 -12.51 -11.28 -2.39
C ARG A 464 -12.29 -10.56 -1.06
N GLN A 465 -12.77 -11.11 0.05
CA GLN A 465 -12.55 -10.54 1.38
C GLN A 465 -11.06 -10.50 1.75
N ARG A 466 -10.32 -11.58 1.46
CA ARG A 466 -8.87 -11.65 1.69
C ARG A 466 -8.11 -10.68 0.78
N ALA A 467 -8.45 -10.63 -0.51
CA ALA A 467 -7.88 -9.69 -1.47
C ALA A 467 -8.12 -8.24 -1.03
N ALA A 468 -9.34 -7.89 -0.61
CA ALA A 468 -9.66 -6.55 -0.11
C ALA A 468 -8.85 -6.18 1.13
N ALA A 469 -8.67 -7.10 2.09
CA ALA A 469 -7.86 -6.87 3.28
C ALA A 469 -6.37 -6.63 2.93
N LEU A 470 -5.82 -7.41 1.99
CA LEU A 470 -4.44 -7.25 1.52
C LEU A 470 -4.25 -5.92 0.78
N ILE A 471 -5.16 -5.58 -0.14
CA ILE A 471 -5.15 -4.29 -0.87
C ILE A 471 -5.23 -3.11 0.12
N GLN A 472 -6.07 -3.20 1.15
CA GLN A 472 -6.15 -2.18 2.19
C GLN A 472 -4.84 -2.06 3.00
N GLY A 473 -4.20 -3.19 3.30
CA GLY A 473 -2.87 -3.24 3.91
C GLY A 473 -1.81 -2.53 3.05
N TYR A 474 -1.81 -2.77 1.73
CA TYR A 474 -0.94 -2.06 0.80
C TYR A 474 -1.22 -0.56 0.78
N ARG A 475 -2.48 -0.12 0.68
CA ARG A 475 -2.83 1.32 0.72
C ARG A 475 -2.33 2.01 1.99
N THR A 476 -2.43 1.32 3.12
CA THR A 476 -1.95 1.83 4.41
C THR A 476 -0.42 1.95 4.44
N LYS A 477 0.30 0.95 3.92
CA LYS A 477 1.76 0.98 3.79
C LYS A 477 2.23 2.09 2.84
N ASP A 478 1.57 2.25 1.69
CA ASP A 478 1.89 3.30 0.71
C ASP A 478 1.75 4.70 1.33
N LEU A 479 0.61 4.98 1.98
CA LEU A 479 0.41 6.23 2.71
C LEU A 479 1.51 6.45 3.75
N THR A 480 1.83 5.42 4.54
CA THR A 480 2.86 5.48 5.59
C THR A 480 4.24 5.78 5.01
N PHE A 481 4.65 5.09 3.95
CA PHE A 481 5.94 5.32 3.30
C PHE A 481 6.03 6.70 2.66
N ARG A 482 4.93 7.22 2.07
CA ARG A 482 4.87 8.59 1.56
C ARG A 482 5.03 9.62 2.68
N THR A 483 4.36 9.42 3.81
CA THR A 483 4.49 10.29 4.98
C THR A 483 5.93 10.30 5.50
N PHE A 484 6.53 9.14 5.74
CA PHE A 484 7.92 9.05 6.21
C PHE A 484 8.92 9.59 5.19
N ARG A 485 8.67 9.40 3.89
CA ARG A 485 9.50 10.01 2.84
C ARG A 485 9.40 11.53 2.90
N ASN A 486 8.20 12.09 3.01
CA ASN A 486 8.00 13.54 3.06
C ASN A 486 8.65 14.14 4.31
N GLU A 487 8.47 13.51 5.49
CA GLU A 487 9.14 13.90 6.73
C GLU A 487 10.67 13.86 6.59
N ALA A 488 11.22 12.77 6.04
CA ALA A 488 12.66 12.65 5.82
C ALA A 488 13.19 13.70 4.83
N LEU A 489 12.40 14.05 3.80
CA LEU A 489 12.75 15.11 2.85
C LEU A 489 12.70 16.50 3.48
N GLU A 490 11.76 16.77 4.37
CA GLU A 490 11.69 18.02 5.13
C GLU A 490 12.90 18.16 6.07
N GLN A 491 13.20 17.11 6.84
CA GLN A 491 14.41 17.06 7.68
C GLN A 491 15.68 17.23 6.84
N TYR A 492 15.75 16.58 5.69
CA TYR A 492 16.87 16.72 4.76
C TYR A 492 17.06 18.17 4.30
N ARG A 493 15.99 18.88 3.93
CA ARG A 493 16.09 20.30 3.51
C ARG A 493 16.69 21.18 4.61
N SER A 494 16.22 21.04 5.86
CA SER A 494 16.74 21.78 7.01
C SER A 494 18.23 21.47 7.26
N LEU A 495 18.58 20.18 7.26
CA LEU A 495 19.96 19.74 7.46
C LEU A 495 20.89 20.14 6.31
N PHE A 496 20.38 20.17 5.07
CA PHE A 496 21.13 20.59 3.88
C PHE A 496 21.45 22.09 3.92
N ASP A 497 20.52 22.95 4.35
CA ASP A 497 20.78 24.38 4.51
C ASP A 497 21.87 24.62 5.56
N LEU A 498 21.80 23.93 6.70
CA LEU A 498 22.83 23.99 7.73
C LEU A 498 24.20 23.50 7.20
N ALA A 499 24.21 22.37 6.49
CA ALA A 499 25.41 21.83 5.87
C ALA A 499 26.03 22.85 4.90
N SER A 500 25.23 23.48 4.04
CA SER A 500 25.65 24.51 3.09
C SER A 500 26.28 25.70 3.80
N ARG A 501 25.66 26.20 4.88
CA ARG A 501 26.20 27.30 5.71
C ARG A 501 27.55 26.95 6.32
N TYR A 502 27.70 25.77 6.91
CA TYR A 502 28.99 25.35 7.48
C TYR A 502 30.04 25.11 6.40
N THR A 503 29.71 24.54 5.24
CA THR A 503 30.64 24.38 4.12
C THR A 503 31.12 25.75 3.62
N TYR A 504 30.23 26.73 3.52
CA TYR A 504 30.61 28.11 3.19
C TYR A 504 31.53 28.73 4.24
N LEU A 505 31.23 28.57 5.53
CA LEU A 505 32.07 29.07 6.62
C LEU A 505 33.43 28.36 6.70
N ALA A 506 33.50 27.07 6.34
CA ALA A 506 34.76 26.33 6.20
C ALA A 506 35.61 26.87 5.04
N ALA A 507 34.99 27.19 3.91
CA ALA A 507 35.70 27.84 2.80
C ALA A 507 36.17 29.26 3.17
N LYS A 508 35.40 30.00 3.98
CA LYS A 508 35.80 31.31 4.51
C LYS A 508 36.95 31.21 5.53
N SER A 509 36.93 30.22 6.42
CA SER A 509 38.05 29.98 7.34
C SER A 509 39.30 29.51 6.60
N TYR A 510 39.15 28.75 5.51
CA TYR A 510 40.25 28.42 4.60
C TYR A 510 40.88 29.69 3.99
N ASP A 511 40.08 30.60 3.43
CA ASP A 511 40.60 31.89 2.91
C ASP A 511 41.21 32.75 4.00
N TYR A 512 40.68 32.70 5.22
CA TYR A 512 41.19 33.48 6.34
C TYR A 512 42.50 32.91 6.92
N GLU A 513 42.74 31.60 6.81
CA GLU A 513 44.03 30.98 7.19
C GLU A 513 45.09 31.13 6.11
N THR A 514 44.70 31.05 4.83
CA THR A 514 45.64 30.96 3.71
C THR A 514 45.78 32.25 2.89
N GLY A 515 44.75 33.09 2.85
CA GLY A 515 44.70 34.27 2.00
C GLY A 515 44.58 33.98 0.49
N LEU A 516 44.23 32.76 0.07
CA LEU A 516 44.34 32.32 -1.33
C LEU A 516 43.07 32.52 -2.19
N LEU A 517 41.88 32.69 -1.59
CA LEU A 517 40.61 32.78 -2.33
C LEU A 517 40.22 34.22 -2.72
N GLY A 518 41.15 35.17 -2.64
CA GLY A 518 40.93 36.57 -3.02
C GLY A 518 40.80 36.82 -4.54
N SER A 519 41.15 35.84 -5.37
CA SER A 519 41.07 35.93 -6.84
C SER A 519 39.65 35.68 -7.36
N ALA A 520 39.37 36.05 -8.63
CA ALA A 520 38.10 35.74 -9.28
C ALA A 520 37.78 34.22 -9.28
N ALA A 521 38.80 33.37 -9.42
CA ALA A 521 38.65 31.92 -9.34
C ALA A 521 38.31 31.46 -7.91
N GLY A 522 38.91 32.07 -6.88
CA GLY A 522 38.58 31.80 -5.48
C GLY A 522 37.15 32.22 -5.11
N GLN A 523 36.69 33.37 -5.62
CA GLN A 523 35.30 33.80 -5.47
C GLN A 523 34.32 32.87 -6.19
N ALA A 524 34.69 32.34 -7.37
CA ALA A 524 33.88 31.36 -8.07
C ALA A 524 33.70 30.05 -7.26
N LEU A 525 34.69 29.63 -6.47
CA LEU A 525 34.56 28.49 -5.55
C LEU A 525 33.51 28.77 -4.46
N LEU A 526 33.57 29.95 -3.83
CA LEU A 526 32.58 30.37 -2.82
C LEU A 526 31.17 30.47 -3.40
N HIS A 527 31.04 31.00 -4.62
CA HIS A 527 29.76 31.06 -5.34
C HIS A 527 29.25 29.65 -5.69
N GLY A 528 30.13 28.71 -6.02
CA GLY A 528 29.79 27.31 -6.27
C GLY A 528 29.11 26.64 -5.06
N ILE A 529 29.58 26.91 -3.84
CA ILE A 529 28.96 26.39 -2.61
C ILE A 529 27.54 26.94 -2.45
N VAL A 530 27.36 28.25 -2.66
CA VAL A 530 26.05 28.93 -2.58
C VAL A 530 25.08 28.43 -3.67
N ALA A 531 25.60 28.11 -4.85
CA ALA A 531 24.83 27.60 -5.97
C ALA A 531 24.47 26.11 -5.84
N SER A 532 25.17 25.36 -4.98
CA SER A 532 24.99 23.92 -4.86
C SER A 532 23.59 23.55 -4.38
N ARG A 533 23.06 22.44 -4.91
CA ARG A 533 21.74 21.88 -4.55
C ARG A 533 21.82 20.41 -4.15
N ALA A 534 23.01 19.84 -4.16
CA ALA A 534 23.24 18.43 -3.85
C ALA A 534 24.36 18.26 -2.82
N LEU A 535 24.28 17.19 -2.03
CA LEU A 535 25.37 16.84 -1.10
C LEU A 535 26.65 16.45 -1.84
N GLY A 536 26.55 15.80 -3.00
CA GLY A 536 27.70 15.24 -3.73
C GLY A 536 28.09 13.84 -3.24
N ASP A 537 29.29 13.40 -3.59
CA ASP A 537 29.79 12.06 -3.26
C ASP A 537 30.45 12.04 -1.86
N LEU A 538 29.87 11.23 -0.97
CA LEU A 538 30.28 11.04 0.42
C LEU A 538 30.62 9.57 0.72
N THR A 539 31.15 8.85 -0.27
CA THR A 539 31.53 7.45 -0.13
C THR A 539 32.49 7.25 1.05
N GLY A 540 32.17 6.28 1.92
CA GLY A 540 32.94 6.02 3.16
C GLY A 540 32.79 7.10 4.24
N GLY A 541 31.81 8.00 4.11
CA GLY A 541 31.64 9.14 5.03
C GLY A 541 32.66 10.26 4.81
N LEU A 542 33.37 10.22 3.69
CA LEU A 542 34.40 11.20 3.33
C LEU A 542 34.01 11.91 2.03
N PRO A 543 34.16 13.26 1.95
CA PRO A 543 33.91 13.99 0.72
C PRO A 543 34.87 13.56 -0.39
N GLN A 544 34.31 13.24 -1.56
CA GLN A 544 35.09 12.89 -2.75
C GLN A 544 35.01 13.99 -3.80
N SER A 545 36.13 14.24 -4.48
CA SER A 545 36.16 15.17 -5.60
C SER A 545 35.57 14.48 -6.83
N SER A 546 34.31 14.77 -7.16
CA SER A 546 33.73 14.34 -8.42
C SER A 546 34.29 15.18 -9.59
N VAL A 547 34.65 14.50 -10.68
CA VAL A 547 35.48 15.05 -11.78
C VAL A 547 34.68 15.90 -12.79
N SER A 548 33.37 16.10 -12.56
CA SER A 548 32.57 16.89 -13.50
C SER A 548 32.83 18.39 -13.31
N THR A 549 33.45 19.01 -14.31
CA THR A 549 33.53 20.47 -14.46
C THR A 549 32.26 21.07 -15.10
N LEU A 550 31.35 20.22 -15.57
CA LEU A 550 30.11 20.58 -16.28
C LEU A 550 28.86 20.44 -15.40
N GLY A 551 28.91 19.72 -14.28
CA GLY A 551 27.80 19.51 -13.34
C GLY A 551 28.10 19.99 -11.92
N ASP A 552 27.06 20.17 -11.12
CA ASP A 552 27.20 20.49 -9.68
C ASP A 552 27.89 19.31 -8.97
N ALA A 553 29.13 19.53 -8.52
CA ALA A 553 29.90 18.54 -7.78
C ALA A 553 29.36 18.30 -6.35
N GLY A 554 28.35 19.08 -5.95
CA GLY A 554 27.78 19.08 -4.61
C GLY A 554 28.71 19.74 -3.59
N LEU A 555 28.19 19.88 -2.37
CA LEU A 555 28.99 20.36 -1.23
C LEU A 555 30.25 19.51 -1.03
N ALA A 556 30.14 18.18 -1.13
CA ALA A 556 31.24 17.25 -0.93
C ALA A 556 32.39 17.45 -1.93
N GLY A 557 32.09 17.74 -3.21
CA GLY A 557 33.12 18.00 -4.21
C GLY A 557 33.95 19.24 -3.88
N THR A 558 33.30 20.32 -3.43
CA THR A 558 34.02 21.54 -3.00
C THR A 558 34.84 21.31 -1.73
N MET A 559 34.29 20.57 -0.75
CA MET A 559 35.00 20.20 0.47
C MET A 559 36.23 19.34 0.19
N ALA A 560 36.13 18.37 -0.71
CA ALA A 560 37.25 17.52 -1.10
C ALA A 560 38.39 18.33 -1.74
N ARG A 561 38.05 19.31 -2.58
CA ARG A 561 39.04 20.22 -3.19
C ARG A 561 39.74 21.09 -2.14
N LEU A 562 38.99 21.69 -1.22
CA LEU A 562 39.56 22.47 -0.11
C LEU A 562 40.47 21.62 0.77
N GLN A 563 40.08 20.38 1.07
CA GLN A 563 40.89 19.48 1.90
C GLN A 563 42.17 19.04 1.19
N ALA A 564 42.11 18.76 -0.11
CA ALA A 564 43.27 18.41 -0.91
C ALA A 564 44.28 19.57 -1.00
N ASP A 565 43.77 20.80 -1.20
CA ASP A 565 44.59 22.01 -1.22
C ASP A 565 45.20 22.29 0.17
N TRP A 566 44.39 22.18 1.23
CA TRP A 566 44.83 22.34 2.61
C TRP A 566 45.95 21.40 3.03
N ALA A 567 45.92 20.13 2.58
CA ALA A 567 46.97 19.16 2.88
C ALA A 567 48.36 19.62 2.40
N VAL A 568 48.41 20.46 1.35
CA VAL A 568 49.64 21.05 0.82
C VAL A 568 49.88 22.44 1.40
N ALA A 569 48.83 23.27 1.54
CA ALA A 569 48.95 24.63 2.05
C ALA A 569 49.38 24.68 3.53
N LYS A 570 48.88 23.77 4.37
CA LYS A 570 49.19 23.74 5.82
C LYS A 570 50.71 23.68 6.11
N PRO A 571 51.48 22.70 5.58
CA PRO A 571 52.92 22.66 5.79
C PRO A 571 53.66 23.78 5.02
N ARG A 572 53.19 24.14 3.82
CA ARG A 572 53.86 25.18 3.02
C ARG A 572 53.80 26.56 3.63
N LEU A 573 52.72 26.89 4.35
CA LEU A 573 52.55 28.19 4.99
C LEU A 573 53.07 28.24 6.43
N GLY A 574 53.67 27.15 6.93
CA GLY A 574 54.14 27.04 8.32
C GLY A 574 53.02 26.94 9.37
N ILE A 575 51.77 26.67 8.96
CA ILE A 575 50.61 26.60 9.86
C ILE A 575 50.71 25.39 10.81
N ASN A 576 51.44 24.35 10.41
CA ASN A 576 51.70 23.17 11.24
C ASN A 576 52.70 23.43 12.38
N SER A 577 53.49 24.50 12.28
CA SER A 577 54.56 24.83 13.24
C SER A 577 54.60 26.34 13.48
N PRO A 578 53.58 26.92 14.14
CA PRO A 578 53.52 28.37 14.34
C PRO A 578 54.53 28.86 15.39
N ASP A 579 55.02 30.08 15.20
CA ASP A 579 55.87 30.78 16.16
C ASP A 579 55.03 31.41 17.27
N GLU A 580 55.22 30.97 18.50
CA GLU A 580 54.53 31.51 19.67
C GLU A 580 55.26 32.73 20.24
N ASN A 581 54.50 33.79 20.55
CA ASN A 581 55.03 34.98 21.22
C ASN A 581 54.03 35.48 22.27
N GLY A 582 54.54 35.90 23.43
CA GLY A 582 53.78 36.61 24.46
C GLY A 582 54.40 37.98 24.70
N THR A 583 53.62 39.05 24.57
CA THR A 583 54.14 40.42 24.73
C THR A 583 53.11 41.31 25.41
N VAL A 584 53.59 42.28 26.20
CA VAL A 584 52.79 43.29 26.88
C VAL A 584 53.06 44.65 26.24
N PHE A 585 52.00 45.34 25.83
CA PHE A 585 52.05 46.64 25.16
C PHE A 585 51.48 47.72 26.07
N SER A 586 52.28 48.76 26.37
CA SER A 586 51.85 49.85 27.25
C SER A 586 51.01 50.88 26.48
N LEU A 587 49.78 51.16 26.93
CA LEU A 587 48.97 52.22 26.31
C LEU A 587 49.55 53.60 26.67
N ARG A 588 50.01 53.81 27.91
CA ARG A 588 50.57 55.12 28.31
C ARG A 588 51.82 55.47 27.51
N ARG A 589 52.80 54.54 27.46
CA ARG A 589 54.11 54.80 26.86
C ARG A 589 54.12 54.66 25.35
N GLU A 590 53.51 53.60 24.83
CA GLU A 590 53.64 53.26 23.41
C GLU A 590 52.53 53.88 22.56
N LEU A 591 51.28 53.92 23.03
CA LEU A 591 50.16 54.54 22.31
C LEU A 591 50.10 56.06 22.52
N PHE A 592 50.14 56.53 23.77
CA PHE A 592 50.00 57.98 24.07
C PHE A 592 51.32 58.74 24.21
N ARG A 593 52.47 58.07 24.09
CA ARG A 593 53.81 58.68 24.14
C ARG A 593 54.11 59.44 25.45
N LEU A 594 53.56 58.95 26.57
CA LEU A 594 53.81 59.50 27.91
C LEU A 594 54.80 58.62 28.68
N THR A 595 55.80 59.23 29.32
CA THR A 595 56.79 58.47 30.10
C THR A 595 56.23 58.01 31.46
N ASP A 596 56.86 56.99 32.05
CA ASP A 596 56.52 56.46 33.39
C ASP A 596 57.02 57.36 34.53
N ALA A 597 57.62 58.51 34.21
CA ALA A 597 58.09 59.46 35.19
C ALA A 597 56.91 60.11 35.93
N THR A 598 57.10 60.39 37.23
CA THR A 598 56.10 61.04 38.09
C THR A 598 55.59 62.37 37.51
N ALA A 599 56.45 63.11 36.79
CA ALA A 599 56.10 64.36 36.12
C ALA A 599 55.01 64.20 35.04
N SER A 600 54.88 63.01 34.44
CA SER A 600 53.90 62.71 33.38
C SER A 600 52.57 62.17 33.93
N ASN A 601 52.44 61.97 35.25
CA ASN A 601 51.24 61.40 35.86
C ASN A 601 49.99 62.27 35.66
N ALA A 602 50.13 63.60 35.75
CA ALA A 602 49.00 64.52 35.51
C ALA A 602 48.51 64.45 34.05
N ALA A 603 49.44 64.36 33.09
CA ALA A 603 49.10 64.20 31.68
C ALA A 603 48.40 62.84 31.40
N TRP A 604 48.83 61.78 32.08
CA TRP A 604 48.18 60.47 31.98
C TRP A 604 46.76 60.48 32.56
N GLN A 605 46.55 61.08 33.73
CA GLN A 605 45.23 61.25 34.32
C GLN A 605 44.30 62.02 33.38
N GLN A 606 44.75 63.15 32.84
CA GLN A 606 43.99 63.93 31.86
C GLN A 606 43.66 63.12 30.60
N THR A 607 44.57 62.25 30.16
CA THR A 607 44.33 61.37 29.00
C THR A 607 43.22 60.36 29.29
N LEU A 608 43.20 59.75 30.49
CA LEU A 608 42.13 58.84 30.88
C LEU A 608 40.78 59.58 31.01
N GLU A 609 40.77 60.78 31.58
CA GLU A 609 39.56 61.62 31.70
C GLU A 609 38.93 61.96 30.35
N GLN A 610 39.74 62.20 29.31
CA GLN A 610 39.25 62.43 27.94
C GLN A 610 38.50 61.23 27.35
N HIS A 611 38.76 60.03 27.85
CA HIS A 611 38.13 58.78 27.40
C HIS A 611 36.96 58.34 28.30
N VAL A 612 36.61 59.13 29.32
CA VAL A 612 35.44 58.89 30.17
C VAL A 612 34.17 59.25 29.39
N MET A 613 33.24 58.30 29.33
CA MET A 613 31.90 58.50 28.79
C MET A 613 30.87 58.43 29.93
N SER A 614 29.90 59.35 29.90
CA SER A 614 28.76 59.32 30.82
C SER A 614 27.86 58.10 30.59
N ASN A 615 27.81 57.60 29.35
CA ASN A 615 27.15 56.37 28.99
C ASN A 615 27.90 55.65 27.85
N ILE A 616 28.56 54.53 28.16
CA ILE A 616 29.28 53.72 27.15
C ILE A 616 28.33 53.09 26.12
N LEU A 617 27.03 52.96 26.43
CA LEU A 617 26.02 52.43 25.49
C LEU A 617 25.66 53.42 24.39
N ALA A 618 26.09 54.69 24.50
CA ALA A 618 25.99 55.66 23.42
C ALA A 618 26.95 55.33 22.25
N ASP A 619 27.98 54.51 22.51
CA ASP A 619 28.86 53.99 21.47
C ASP A 619 28.20 52.78 20.76
N PRO A 620 27.93 52.87 19.44
CA PRO A 620 27.22 51.83 18.72
C PRO A 620 27.99 50.50 18.66
N ASP A 621 29.33 50.54 18.68
CA ASP A 621 30.14 49.32 18.63
C ASP A 621 30.08 48.55 19.96
N VAL A 622 30.04 49.28 21.08
CA VAL A 622 29.87 48.70 22.42
C VAL A 622 28.49 48.07 22.56
N LEU A 623 27.44 48.77 22.13
CA LEU A 623 26.06 48.26 22.19
C LEU A 623 25.89 46.97 21.36
N ALA A 624 26.49 46.94 20.17
CA ALA A 624 26.40 45.80 19.26
C ALA A 624 27.21 44.59 19.75
N SER A 625 28.40 44.81 20.32
CA SER A 625 29.40 43.75 20.51
C SER A 625 29.68 43.37 21.96
N ALA A 626 29.33 44.18 22.95
CA ALA A 626 29.55 43.84 24.37
C ALA A 626 28.39 43.00 24.94
N GLY A 627 28.71 41.87 25.55
CA GLY A 627 27.72 40.99 26.20
C GLY A 627 27.30 41.50 27.57
N SER A 628 25.99 41.56 27.83
CA SER A 628 25.43 41.88 29.15
C SER A 628 25.92 43.18 29.80
N VAL A 629 26.27 44.18 28.98
CA VAL A 629 26.75 45.49 29.47
C VAL A 629 25.62 46.39 29.96
N THR A 630 24.38 46.13 29.52
CA THR A 630 23.18 46.86 29.92
C THR A 630 22.74 46.47 31.33
N LYS A 631 22.47 47.45 32.19
CA LYS A 631 21.89 47.21 33.51
C LYS A 631 20.43 46.77 33.40
N ALA A 632 19.96 46.00 34.38
CA ALA A 632 18.58 45.50 34.41
C ALA A 632 17.52 46.61 34.52
N ASP A 633 17.90 47.77 35.07
CA ASP A 633 17.04 48.95 35.23
C ASP A 633 17.03 49.87 33.99
N GLY A 634 17.83 49.56 32.96
CA GLY A 634 17.97 50.38 31.75
C GLY A 634 18.70 51.71 31.97
N SER A 635 19.31 51.92 33.14
CA SER A 635 20.03 53.17 33.43
C SER A 635 21.33 53.29 32.64
N ALA A 636 21.82 54.53 32.52
CA ALA A 636 23.10 54.82 31.85
C ALA A 636 24.25 54.06 32.52
N VAL A 637 25.25 53.67 31.72
CA VAL A 637 26.43 52.97 32.18
C VAL A 637 27.66 53.85 31.95
N PRO A 638 28.10 54.63 32.95
CA PRO A 638 29.36 55.36 32.86
C PRO A 638 30.55 54.41 32.71
N GLY A 639 31.61 54.86 32.08
CA GLY A 639 32.82 54.04 31.92
C GLY A 639 33.88 54.74 31.08
N ILE A 640 34.97 54.02 30.82
CA ILE A 640 36.09 54.51 30.00
C ILE A 640 36.13 53.69 28.71
N VAL A 641 36.22 54.36 27.56
CA VAL A 641 36.35 53.71 26.25
C VAL A 641 37.59 54.25 25.56
N ILE A 642 38.59 53.39 25.37
CA ILE A 642 39.86 53.75 24.71
C ILE A 642 39.89 53.09 23.33
N PRO A 643 39.70 53.85 22.24
CA PRO A 643 39.88 53.34 20.89
C PRO A 643 41.37 53.35 20.50
N PHE A 644 41.83 52.31 19.81
CA PHE A 644 43.18 52.26 19.25
C PHE A 644 43.24 51.38 18.01
N SER A 645 44.21 51.60 17.13
CA SER A 645 44.51 50.74 15.99
C SER A 645 45.81 49.99 16.24
N THR A 646 45.98 48.85 15.57
CA THR A 646 47.21 48.06 15.64
C THR A 646 47.81 47.91 14.25
N THR A 647 49.13 47.76 14.15
CA THR A 647 49.83 47.64 12.87
C THR A 647 51.04 46.73 12.98
N ILE A 648 51.31 45.98 11.92
CA ILE A 648 52.53 45.18 11.75
C ILE A 648 53.24 45.72 10.50
N ALA A 649 54.24 46.57 10.70
CA ALA A 649 55.01 47.16 9.61
C ALA A 649 56.42 47.50 10.08
N HIS A 650 57.37 47.51 9.15
CA HIS A 650 58.75 47.89 9.46
C HIS A 650 58.83 49.34 9.96
N GLY A 651 59.55 49.56 11.06
CA GLY A 651 59.80 50.90 11.62
C GLY A 651 58.64 51.50 12.41
N LEU A 652 57.53 50.76 12.60
CA LEU A 652 56.41 51.16 13.46
C LEU A 652 56.32 50.27 14.70
N ASN A 653 55.82 50.82 15.80
CA ASN A 653 55.42 50.05 16.97
C ASN A 653 54.06 49.39 16.75
N PHE A 654 53.63 48.57 17.73
CA PHE A 654 52.35 47.86 17.70
C PHE A 654 51.13 48.75 17.43
N PHE A 655 51.15 50.01 17.90
CA PHE A 655 50.05 50.96 17.73
C PHE A 655 50.14 51.79 16.44
N GLY A 656 51.12 51.53 15.56
CA GLY A 656 51.28 52.20 14.27
C GLY A 656 52.04 53.53 14.33
N LEU A 657 52.73 53.83 15.44
CA LEU A 657 53.56 55.02 15.60
C LEU A 657 55.03 54.70 15.27
N PRO A 658 55.87 55.68 14.89
CA PRO A 658 57.30 55.44 14.63
C PRO A 658 57.99 54.75 15.81
N LEU A 659 58.72 53.66 15.54
CA LEU A 659 59.33 52.82 16.57
C LEU A 659 60.35 53.60 17.42
N ALA A 660 60.11 53.68 18.73
CA ALA A 660 61.00 54.31 19.70
C ALA A 660 61.69 53.27 20.61
N GLY A 661 62.73 53.69 21.34
CA GLY A 661 63.41 52.82 22.30
C GLY A 661 62.47 52.35 23.42
N GLY A 662 62.36 51.04 23.61
CA GLY A 662 61.46 50.41 24.59
C GLY A 662 60.04 50.14 24.08
N ASP A 663 59.72 50.47 22.82
CA ASP A 663 58.48 50.05 22.17
C ASP A 663 58.53 48.57 21.77
N HIS A 664 57.35 47.97 21.64
CA HIS A 664 57.20 46.62 21.11
C HIS A 664 56.59 46.65 19.71
N ALA A 665 57.04 45.72 18.86
CA ALA A 665 56.53 45.51 17.51
C ALA A 665 56.55 44.02 17.17
N PHE A 666 55.60 43.59 16.33
CA PHE A 666 55.64 42.27 15.73
C PHE A 666 56.49 42.28 14.45
N SER A 667 57.10 41.15 14.13
CA SER A 667 57.87 41.03 12.88
C SER A 667 56.95 41.04 11.67
N ALA A 668 57.22 41.92 10.71
CA ALA A 668 56.53 41.93 9.42
C ALA A 668 56.99 40.80 8.47
N THR A 669 57.94 39.95 8.90
CA THR A 669 58.36 38.75 8.15
C THR A 669 57.31 37.65 8.15
N ASN A 670 56.45 37.61 9.17
CA ASN A 670 55.38 36.63 9.27
C ASN A 670 54.18 37.10 8.45
N PHE A 671 53.61 36.23 7.62
CA PHE A 671 52.47 36.65 6.78
C PHE A 671 51.21 36.92 7.62
N ALA A 672 51.03 36.16 8.70
CA ALA A 672 49.91 36.31 9.61
C ALA A 672 50.36 36.11 11.06
N THR A 673 50.01 37.07 11.92
CA THR A 673 50.14 36.98 13.38
C THR A 673 48.74 37.04 13.99
N LYS A 674 48.34 35.96 14.65
CA LYS A 674 46.98 35.77 15.18
C LYS A 674 46.98 35.67 16.69
N ILE A 675 45.88 36.10 17.29
CA ILE A 675 45.67 36.07 18.74
C ILE A 675 45.39 34.62 19.17
N TYR A 676 46.13 34.12 20.15
CA TYR A 676 45.79 32.90 20.89
C TYR A 676 44.93 33.25 22.12
N SER A 677 45.37 34.22 22.91
CA SER A 677 44.63 34.75 24.05
C SER A 677 45.03 36.19 24.37
N VAL A 678 44.14 36.91 25.05
CA VAL A 678 44.33 38.32 25.45
C VAL A 678 44.25 38.45 26.96
N GLY A 679 45.08 39.33 27.52
CA GLY A 679 44.98 39.82 28.90
C GLY A 679 45.11 41.34 28.96
N VAL A 680 44.79 41.93 30.10
CA VAL A 680 45.01 43.37 30.36
C VAL A 680 45.56 43.54 31.77
N VAL A 681 46.54 44.42 31.91
CA VAL A 681 47.15 44.80 33.18
C VAL A 681 46.73 46.21 33.54
N PHE A 682 46.30 46.42 34.78
CA PHE A 682 46.12 47.74 35.39
C PHE A 682 47.23 47.98 36.41
N ARG A 683 48.33 48.62 35.98
CA ARG A 683 49.41 48.98 36.89
C ARG A 683 48.96 50.07 37.84
N GLY A 684 49.31 49.92 39.12
CA GLY A 684 48.94 50.88 40.16
C GLY A 684 47.48 50.77 40.63
N TYR A 685 46.71 49.80 40.14
CA TYR A 685 45.35 49.54 40.64
C TYR A 685 45.36 49.17 42.12
N ILE A 686 44.52 49.84 42.91
CA ILE A 686 44.45 49.62 44.36
C ILE A 686 43.16 48.88 44.71
N GLY A 687 43.28 47.77 45.44
CA GLY A 687 42.16 46.97 45.92
C GLY A 687 41.89 45.70 45.12
N MET A 688 42.66 45.41 44.06
CA MET A 688 42.55 44.16 43.30
C MET A 688 42.94 42.97 44.18
N ASP A 689 42.18 41.88 44.11
CA ASP A 689 42.50 40.65 44.80
C ASP A 689 43.82 40.07 44.27
N PRO A 690 44.89 39.99 45.09
CA PRO A 690 46.17 39.51 44.64
C PRO A 690 46.14 37.99 44.58
N TYR A 691 46.20 37.46 43.35
CA TYR A 691 46.33 36.02 43.15
C TYR A 691 47.76 35.58 43.53
N ALA A 692 47.90 34.55 44.37
CA ALA A 692 49.20 33.96 44.63
C ALA A 692 49.18 32.44 44.48
N PHE A 693 50.24 31.93 43.89
CA PHE A 693 50.50 30.52 43.77
C PHE A 693 51.48 30.10 44.88
N TYR A 694 51.14 29.06 45.64
CA TYR A 694 51.98 28.43 46.67
C TYR A 694 52.50 29.27 47.85
N SER A 695 52.00 30.48 48.11
CA SER A 695 52.28 31.15 49.39
C SER A 695 51.01 31.60 50.09
N GLY A 696 50.77 31.07 51.29
CA GLY A 696 49.69 31.51 52.19
C GLY A 696 49.97 32.88 52.84
N THR A 697 50.79 33.73 52.21
CA THR A 697 51.29 34.99 52.76
C THR A 697 50.96 36.20 51.88
N THR A 698 50.02 36.08 50.94
CA THR A 698 49.56 37.21 50.15
C THR A 698 48.75 38.15 51.02
N ALA A 699 49.16 39.42 51.09
CA ALA A 699 48.38 40.44 51.76
C ALA A 699 46.98 40.52 51.13
N PRO A 700 45.90 40.67 51.91
CA PRO A 700 44.56 40.84 51.35
C PRO A 700 44.50 42.09 50.45
N PRO A 701 43.54 42.17 49.51
CA PRO A 701 43.35 43.36 48.68
C PRO A 701 43.30 44.63 49.55
N ASN A 702 44.04 45.66 49.13
CA ASN A 702 44.14 46.91 49.87
C ASN A 702 42.80 47.67 49.84
N SER A 703 41.95 47.39 50.83
CA SER A 703 40.62 47.96 51.01
C SER A 703 40.60 49.26 51.83
N THR A 704 41.73 49.66 52.40
CA THR A 704 41.83 50.79 53.34
C THR A 704 42.34 52.08 52.69
N SER A 705 42.91 52.01 51.48
CA SER A 705 43.30 53.19 50.71
C SER A 705 42.10 54.04 50.27
N PRO A 706 42.19 55.38 50.27
CA PRO A 706 41.16 56.26 49.73
C PRO A 706 40.79 55.96 48.26
N ASN A 707 41.77 55.46 47.49
CA ASN A 707 41.60 55.09 46.08
C ASN A 707 41.31 53.58 45.89
N SER A 708 40.90 52.87 46.94
CA SER A 708 40.54 51.46 46.83
C SER A 708 39.30 51.26 45.95
N LEU A 709 39.39 50.25 45.09
CA LEU A 709 38.39 49.82 44.10
C LEU A 709 38.01 48.35 44.32
N SER A 710 37.03 47.87 43.54
CA SER A 710 36.59 46.47 43.54
C SER A 710 37.75 45.48 43.40
N ALA A 711 37.65 44.35 44.08
CA ALA A 711 38.69 43.32 44.04
C ALA A 711 38.74 42.55 42.70
N THR A 712 37.63 42.55 41.96
CA THR A 712 37.45 41.81 40.70
C THR A 712 36.90 42.70 39.58
N PRO A 713 37.70 43.67 39.09
CA PRO A 713 37.28 44.48 37.94
C PRO A 713 37.09 43.61 36.70
N HIS A 714 36.29 44.10 35.75
CA HIS A 714 35.98 43.43 34.49
C HIS A 714 36.03 44.43 33.35
N ILE A 715 36.51 43.98 32.19
CA ILE A 715 36.67 44.79 31.00
C ILE A 715 36.22 44.05 29.74
N TYR A 716 35.95 44.79 28.68
CA TYR A 716 35.74 44.23 27.35
C TYR A 716 36.85 44.72 26.41
N LEU A 717 37.36 43.82 25.57
CA LEU A 717 38.14 44.18 24.40
C LEU A 717 37.32 43.83 23.17
N ILE A 718 36.96 44.85 22.40
CA ILE A 718 36.06 44.72 21.26
C ILE A 718 36.81 45.10 19.99
N PRO A 719 36.89 44.20 19.00
CA PRO A 719 37.38 44.54 17.68
C PRO A 719 36.31 45.27 16.86
N THR A 720 36.61 46.46 16.37
CA THR A 720 35.69 47.31 15.61
C THR A 720 36.12 47.52 14.15
N GLY A 721 37.39 47.25 13.84
CA GLY A 721 37.97 47.42 12.52
C GLY A 721 38.06 46.15 11.67
N THR A 722 38.77 46.30 10.55
CA THR A 722 39.10 45.25 9.59
C THR A 722 40.38 44.54 10.01
N ASP A 723 40.37 43.22 10.01
CA ASP A 723 41.56 42.39 10.21
C ASP A 723 42.43 42.47 8.96
N LEU A 724 43.73 42.72 9.14
CA LEU A 724 44.71 42.81 8.06
C LEU A 724 45.72 41.66 8.21
N MET A 725 46.08 41.03 7.09
CA MET A 725 47.15 40.04 7.04
C MET A 725 47.84 40.17 5.68
N SER A 726 49.12 39.86 5.62
CA SER A 726 49.84 39.78 4.35
C SER A 726 49.40 38.50 3.65
N ALA A 727 48.96 38.59 2.39
CA ALA A 727 48.77 37.40 1.57
C ALA A 727 50.13 36.72 1.38
N PRO A 728 50.25 35.39 1.56
CA PRO A 728 51.49 34.69 1.32
C PRO A 728 51.95 34.96 -0.12
N ALA A 729 53.11 35.58 -0.26
CA ALA A 729 53.60 35.97 -1.57
C ALA A 729 54.09 34.74 -2.34
N PHE A 730 53.83 34.70 -3.65
CA PHE A 730 54.63 33.88 -4.56
C PHE A 730 55.92 34.66 -4.94
N GLY A 731 56.66 35.19 -3.95
CA GLY A 731 57.86 36.05 -4.11
C GLY A 731 58.14 36.99 -2.90
N ASP A 732 59.05 37.97 -3.03
CA ASP A 732 59.46 38.88 -1.92
C ASP A 732 58.51 40.10 -1.69
N THR A 733 57.37 40.19 -2.38
CA THR A 733 56.41 41.30 -2.22
C THR A 733 55.05 40.78 -1.77
N GLY A 734 54.73 40.95 -0.49
CA GLY A 734 53.43 40.60 0.10
C GLY A 734 52.36 41.64 -0.20
N LEU A 735 51.20 41.20 -0.71
CA LEU A 735 50.02 42.04 -0.84
C LEU A 735 49.21 41.97 0.46
N VAL A 736 48.99 43.10 1.14
CA VAL A 736 48.15 43.14 2.34
C VAL A 736 46.68 42.99 1.96
N ARG A 737 45.99 42.00 2.52
CA ARG A 737 44.54 41.79 2.38
C ARG A 737 43.82 42.17 3.66
N GLY A 738 42.57 42.60 3.51
CA GLY A 738 41.69 42.92 4.63
C GLY A 738 40.45 42.03 4.67
N TRP A 739 40.06 41.64 5.88
CA TRP A 739 38.85 40.91 6.19
C TRP A 739 38.01 41.69 7.18
N ARG A 740 36.83 42.14 6.75
CA ARG A 740 35.85 42.73 7.66
C ARG A 740 35.16 41.59 8.40
N VAL A 741 35.72 41.13 9.50
CA VAL A 741 35.19 39.98 10.23
C VAL A 741 33.82 40.30 10.83
N LYS A 742 32.82 39.49 10.45
CA LYS A 742 31.50 39.46 11.11
C LYS A 742 31.24 38.04 11.63
N ASP A 743 31.46 37.83 12.92
CA ASP A 743 31.17 36.54 13.59
C ASP A 743 29.66 36.42 13.84
N GLN A 744 28.95 35.92 12.85
CA GLN A 744 27.51 35.71 12.92
C GLN A 744 27.20 34.46 13.75
N ALA A 745 26.22 34.56 14.66
CA ALA A 745 25.68 33.39 15.32
C ALA A 745 24.84 32.57 14.31
N LEU A 746 25.15 31.28 14.16
CA LEU A 746 24.33 30.39 13.34
C LEU A 746 23.05 29.98 14.09
N PRO A 747 21.92 29.80 13.39
CA PRO A 747 20.71 29.24 14.00
C PRO A 747 21.00 27.83 14.53
N LEU A 748 20.35 27.49 15.63
CA LEU A 748 20.33 26.11 16.10
C LEU A 748 19.53 25.24 15.12
N PRO A 749 20.00 24.03 14.78
CA PRO A 749 19.31 23.16 13.83
C PRO A 749 17.95 22.67 14.34
N PHE A 750 17.81 22.59 15.66
CA PHE A 750 16.59 22.17 16.33
C PHE A 750 16.28 23.14 17.45
N ASN A 751 15.02 23.56 17.55
CA ASN A 751 14.54 24.35 18.68
C ASN A 751 14.19 23.43 19.87
N LEU A 752 15.19 22.74 20.42
CA LEU A 752 14.99 21.75 21.50
C LEU A 752 14.38 22.36 22.77
N GLY A 753 14.63 23.65 23.01
CA GLY A 753 14.15 24.37 24.19
C GLY A 753 12.86 25.16 23.96
N ALA A 754 12.25 25.09 22.76
CA ALA A 754 11.13 25.93 22.34
C ALA A 754 11.34 27.43 22.65
N THR A 755 12.58 27.91 22.62
CA THR A 755 12.89 29.31 22.93
C THR A 755 12.60 30.18 21.72
N ALA A 756 12.14 31.41 21.99
CA ALA A 756 11.83 32.39 20.94
C ALA A 756 13.04 32.67 20.04
N PHE A 757 14.25 32.62 20.62
CA PHE A 757 15.53 32.78 19.93
C PHE A 757 15.74 31.77 18.79
N SER A 758 15.19 30.56 18.89
CA SER A 758 15.28 29.51 17.88
C SER A 758 13.99 29.30 17.07
N SER A 759 12.89 29.97 17.41
CA SER A 759 11.66 29.95 16.60
C SER A 759 11.60 31.10 15.59
N THR A 760 12.27 32.21 15.84
CA THR A 760 12.46 33.25 14.85
C THR A 760 13.60 32.83 13.92
N GLN A 761 13.28 32.45 12.68
CA GLN A 761 14.27 32.45 11.60
C GLN A 761 14.71 33.90 11.34
N PHE A 762 15.48 34.53 12.22
CA PHE A 762 16.14 35.83 12.11
C PHE A 762 15.41 37.02 11.41
N PHE A 763 14.12 36.92 11.15
CA PHE A 763 13.34 37.85 10.32
C PHE A 763 11.91 37.90 10.84
N ASN A 764 11.56 39.04 11.43
CA ASN A 764 10.16 39.37 11.67
C ASN A 764 9.78 40.39 10.59
N ALA A 765 8.72 40.14 9.83
CA ALA A 765 8.18 41.09 8.84
C ALA A 765 7.74 42.45 9.44
N ASN A 766 7.70 42.55 10.79
CA ASN A 766 7.44 43.77 11.54
C ASN A 766 8.72 44.52 11.98
N GLY A 767 9.91 44.01 11.66
CA GLY A 767 11.18 44.67 11.96
C GLY A 767 11.37 45.90 11.06
N THR A 768 11.59 47.07 11.67
CA THR A 768 11.91 48.29 10.92
C THR A 768 13.15 48.09 10.05
N LEU A 769 13.26 48.80 8.91
CA LEU A 769 14.40 48.82 7.97
C LEU A 769 15.81 49.01 8.59
N ALA A 770 15.90 49.23 9.91
CA ALA A 770 17.12 49.43 10.67
C ALA A 770 17.57 48.20 11.50
N GLU A 771 16.80 47.11 11.55
CA GLU A 771 17.23 45.91 12.27
C GLU A 771 18.31 45.14 11.47
N GLN A 772 19.43 44.87 12.14
CA GLN A 772 20.53 44.11 11.57
C GLN A 772 20.05 42.68 11.31
N ALA A 773 20.01 42.26 10.05
CA ALA A 773 19.49 40.98 9.54
C ALA A 773 20.17 39.71 10.11
N TRP A 774 21.06 39.85 11.08
CA TRP A 774 21.82 38.80 11.73
C TRP A 774 22.38 39.34 13.05
N ILE A 775 22.56 38.46 14.03
CA ILE A 775 23.07 38.84 15.36
C ILE A 775 24.59 38.59 15.42
N PRO A 776 25.42 39.63 15.63
CA PRO A 776 26.83 39.43 15.93
C PRO A 776 26.99 38.73 17.27
N ARG A 777 27.93 37.79 17.34
CA ARG A 777 28.34 37.23 18.63
C ARG A 777 28.93 38.33 19.49
N LYS A 778 28.35 38.48 20.68
CA LYS A 778 28.86 39.41 21.69
C LYS A 778 30.07 38.83 22.42
N HIS A 779 30.95 39.71 22.87
CA HIS A 779 32.15 39.40 23.65
C HIS A 779 31.82 39.45 25.14
N GLN A 780 32.28 38.44 25.88
CA GLN A 780 32.19 38.44 27.34
C GLN A 780 33.25 39.36 27.96
N ALA A 781 32.94 39.90 29.14
CA ALA A 781 33.94 40.60 29.92
C ALA A 781 34.95 39.61 30.51
N PHE A 782 36.19 40.06 30.73
CA PHE A 782 37.21 39.28 31.42
C PHE A 782 37.95 40.14 32.44
N ARG A 783 38.62 39.48 33.40
CA ARG A 783 39.27 40.13 34.53
C ARG A 783 40.70 40.58 34.16
N PRO A 784 41.05 41.86 34.33
CA PRO A 784 42.43 42.32 34.25
C PRO A 784 43.21 41.99 35.52
N VAL A 785 44.55 42.03 35.44
CA VAL A 785 45.47 41.76 36.55
C VAL A 785 46.28 43.01 36.92
N SER A 786 46.95 43.01 38.06
CA SER A 786 47.80 44.14 38.50
C SER A 786 49.27 43.99 38.11
N ASP A 787 49.70 42.77 37.72
CA ASP A 787 51.09 42.44 37.39
C ASP A 787 51.16 41.60 36.10
N PRO A 788 51.95 41.99 35.08
CA PRO A 788 52.10 41.19 33.87
C PRO A 788 52.72 39.80 34.12
N ALA A 789 53.43 39.56 35.23
CA ALA A 789 54.07 38.28 35.53
C ALA A 789 53.08 37.10 35.53
N PHE A 790 51.80 37.35 35.83
CA PHE A 790 50.73 36.35 35.78
C PHE A 790 50.54 35.75 34.37
N TYR A 791 50.92 36.45 33.31
CA TYR A 791 50.70 35.99 31.94
C TYR A 791 51.86 35.14 31.36
N TYR A 792 53.04 35.23 31.96
CA TYR A 792 54.26 34.52 31.52
C TYR A 792 54.54 33.25 32.32
N SER A 793 53.82 33.01 33.41
CA SER A 793 54.01 31.83 34.27
C SER A 793 53.20 30.62 33.79
N THR A 794 53.49 29.45 34.37
CA THR A 794 52.81 28.18 34.11
C THR A 794 51.35 28.11 34.63
N ILE A 795 50.81 29.18 35.25
CA ILE A 795 49.47 29.27 35.90
C ILE A 795 48.83 30.65 35.61
N PRO A 796 47.50 30.83 35.51
CA PRO A 796 46.49 29.95 34.95
C PRO A 796 45.67 30.66 33.82
N SER A 797 44.95 29.90 33.00
CA SER A 797 44.11 30.39 31.89
C SER A 797 43.06 31.45 32.27
N GLU A 798 42.74 31.58 33.55
CA GLU A 798 41.60 32.27 34.14
C GLU A 798 41.65 33.79 33.97
N PHE A 799 42.84 34.36 33.77
CA PHE A 799 43.04 35.80 33.57
C PHE A 799 43.20 36.20 32.10
N THR A 800 43.12 35.23 31.19
CA THR A 800 43.18 35.48 29.75
C THR A 800 41.87 35.12 29.08
N SER A 801 41.43 35.93 28.12
CA SER A 801 40.29 35.64 27.27
C SER A 801 40.75 35.00 25.98
N SER A 802 40.26 33.80 25.70
CA SER A 802 40.41 33.12 24.40
C SER A 802 39.29 33.49 23.42
N ARG A 803 38.42 34.46 23.75
CA ARG A 803 37.27 34.79 22.89
C ARG A 803 37.67 35.38 21.52
N LEU A 804 38.88 35.91 21.41
CA LEU A 804 39.45 36.47 20.19
C LEU A 804 40.45 35.52 19.52
N VAL A 805 40.44 34.23 19.89
CA VAL A 805 41.35 33.25 19.31
C VAL A 805 41.22 33.20 17.79
N GLY A 806 42.35 33.17 17.09
CA GLY A 806 42.45 33.17 15.63
C GLY A 806 42.28 34.54 14.96
N ARG A 807 41.78 35.55 15.67
CA ARG A 807 41.65 36.92 15.14
C ARG A 807 43.03 37.50 14.78
N SER A 808 43.13 38.30 13.72
CA SER A 808 44.39 38.95 13.37
C SER A 808 44.75 39.98 14.44
N VAL A 809 46.02 40.01 14.81
CA VAL A 809 46.56 41.04 15.70
C VAL A 809 46.59 42.40 15.01
N TRP A 810 46.81 42.41 13.69
CA TRP A 810 46.77 43.62 12.88
C TRP A 810 45.32 43.94 12.54
N ASN A 811 44.77 44.99 13.16
CA ASN A 811 43.39 45.41 12.94
C ASN A 811 43.30 46.95 12.95
N THR A 812 42.46 47.49 12.08
CA THR A 812 42.30 48.94 11.91
C THR A 812 41.60 49.63 13.08
N GLY A 813 41.03 48.90 14.04
CA GLY A 813 40.30 49.45 15.18
C GLY A 813 39.94 48.42 16.27
N TRP A 814 40.33 48.76 17.49
CA TRP A 814 39.97 48.10 18.74
C TRP A 814 39.37 49.13 19.68
N LYS A 815 38.51 48.66 20.58
CA LYS A 815 38.04 49.44 21.73
C LYS A 815 38.23 48.64 23.01
N LEU A 816 38.99 49.20 23.94
CA LEU A 816 39.04 48.73 25.32
C LEU A 816 37.98 49.46 26.13
N VAL A 817 37.05 48.71 26.73
CA VAL A 817 35.92 49.25 27.48
C VAL A 817 36.03 48.84 28.94
N ILE A 818 36.00 49.82 29.83
CA ILE A 818 36.06 49.65 31.29
C ILE A 818 34.76 50.20 31.89
N PRO A 819 33.77 49.35 32.17
CA PRO A 819 32.51 49.79 32.77
C PRO A 819 32.71 50.20 34.24
N ALA A 820 32.12 51.32 34.66
CA ALA A 820 32.28 51.83 36.02
C ALA A 820 31.62 50.94 37.09
N TYR A 821 30.54 50.23 36.75
CA TYR A 821 29.90 49.29 37.68
C TYR A 821 30.83 48.15 38.12
N ALA A 822 31.86 47.84 37.33
CA ALA A 822 32.85 46.82 37.67
C ALA A 822 33.92 47.35 38.65
N LEU A 823 34.02 48.68 38.80
CA LEU A 823 35.01 49.35 39.65
C LEU A 823 34.46 49.64 41.04
N LEU A 824 33.23 50.18 41.14
CA LEU A 824 32.60 50.52 42.42
C LEU A 824 31.07 50.72 42.25
N ASN A 825 30.29 50.49 43.30
CA ASN A 825 28.84 50.75 43.29
C ASN A 825 28.48 52.23 43.01
N LYS A 826 29.29 53.16 43.54
CA LYS A 826 29.23 54.57 43.15
C LYS A 826 30.12 54.77 41.93
N GLU A 827 29.51 54.71 40.76
CA GLU A 827 30.22 54.61 39.46
C GLU A 827 31.15 55.79 39.20
N GLN A 828 30.71 57.03 39.45
CA GLN A 828 31.55 58.21 39.25
C GLN A 828 32.74 58.24 40.20
N ASP A 829 32.54 57.86 41.48
CA ASP A 829 33.63 57.74 42.45
C ASP A 829 34.62 56.63 42.02
N GLY A 830 34.12 55.53 41.46
CA GLY A 830 34.92 54.45 40.90
C GLY A 830 35.81 54.91 39.73
N ILE A 831 35.26 55.68 38.79
CA ILE A 831 36.03 56.27 37.68
C ILE A 831 37.10 57.22 38.22
N ASN A 832 36.73 58.15 39.10
CA ASN A 832 37.67 59.15 39.64
C ASN A 832 38.83 58.49 40.39
N ARG A 833 38.56 57.46 41.20
CA ARG A 833 39.59 56.68 41.90
C ARG A 833 40.47 55.89 40.94
N PHE A 834 39.88 55.27 39.91
CA PHE A 834 40.62 54.54 38.88
C PHE A 834 41.61 55.44 38.15
N VAL A 835 41.15 56.59 37.66
CA VAL A 835 41.99 57.62 37.04
C VAL A 835 43.10 58.07 37.99
N ALA A 836 42.79 58.30 39.27
CA ALA A 836 43.78 58.75 40.24
C ALA A 836 44.85 57.70 40.57
N SER A 837 44.51 56.41 40.59
CA SER A 837 45.43 55.33 41.02
C SER A 837 46.20 54.66 39.88
N VAL A 838 45.58 54.47 38.71
CA VAL A 838 46.16 53.63 37.65
C VAL A 838 47.27 54.38 36.95
N THR A 839 48.48 53.84 37.04
CA THR A 839 49.68 54.44 36.45
C THR A 839 49.88 54.05 35.00
N ASP A 840 49.39 52.89 34.58
CA ASP A 840 49.41 52.44 33.18
C ASP A 840 48.35 51.35 32.95
N ILE A 841 47.89 51.25 31.70
CA ILE A 841 47.07 50.14 31.21
C ILE A 841 47.91 49.42 30.16
N GLU A 842 48.17 48.12 30.37
CA GLU A 842 48.95 47.33 29.43
C GLU A 842 48.09 46.23 28.80
N LEU A 843 48.21 46.05 27.49
CA LEU A 843 47.56 44.98 26.75
C LEU A 843 48.52 43.79 26.62
N PHE A 844 48.13 42.63 27.14
CA PHE A 844 48.86 41.38 26.91
C PHE A 844 48.27 40.62 25.73
N LEU A 845 49.09 40.26 24.76
CA LEU A 845 48.72 39.36 23.68
C LEU A 845 49.62 38.13 23.71
N ARG A 846 49.01 36.95 23.82
CA ARG A 846 49.63 35.70 23.42
C ARG A 846 49.23 35.43 21.98
N THR A 847 50.20 35.27 21.11
CA THR A 847 50.02 35.18 19.66
C THR A 847 50.71 33.95 19.11
N TYR A 848 50.21 33.49 17.97
CA TYR A 848 50.86 32.49 17.15
C TYR A 848 51.00 33.08 15.74
N SER A 849 52.20 32.99 15.18
CA SER A 849 52.52 33.57 13.88
C SER A 849 52.92 32.49 12.89
N ASN A 850 52.54 32.67 11.64
CA ASN A 850 52.89 31.76 10.55
C ASN A 850 53.90 32.46 9.62
N SER A 851 54.98 31.76 9.31
CA SER A 851 56.08 32.29 8.49
C SER A 851 55.66 32.54 7.04
N GLY A 852 54.76 31.71 6.49
CA GLY A 852 54.46 31.70 5.06
C GLY A 852 55.35 30.71 4.32
N ASN A 853 55.44 30.86 3.00
CA ASN A 853 56.14 29.94 2.08
C ASN A 853 57.63 30.23 1.94
#